data_AF-A0A3A0G1C1-F1
#
_entry.id   AF-A0A3A0G1C1-F1
#
_cell.length_a   1.000
_cell.length_b   1.000
_cell.length_c   1.000
_cell.angle_alpha   90.00
_cell.angle_beta   90.00
_cell.angle_gamma   90.00
#
_symmetry.space_group_name_H-M   'P 1'
#
loop_
_entity.id
_entity.type
_entity.pdbx_description
1 polymer ?
#
loop_
_entity_poly.entity_id
_entity_poly.type
_entity_poly.pdbx_seq_one_letter_code
_entity_poly.pdbx_strand_id
1 'polypeptide(L)'
;MLQLWFDSNSQELLRSVFQFSPDSAPCVCVRGRERGVYRDATGTFQWTLALHALAILLVRTKQFCVEKRPIHEAQMEGGSNSPAASLDYAISKQPRWLLDLFGTDKDGRSHIRRFLHRTNSERRLSGNVHIAWNSQCFDPMRIEVYLDEQLLTSPENLATLATELERQWTDNRRQTATRSGVSVDRQPGTARGGLEGEKNHTLNQRSRNYDPQQACKMLKQLPPCSHTNRMGEFQETLSKRESLLIVLEDDAAGLQLMGHVPSILDCTNENLNWLVEATRQSKIGFVTLPSRSSSPAVAERLFAESARKLYQVIKQLRIPVSWATRFDSCLRGHNRLEMNAIKRVLHDHGEPCFDLEVYAPSYFQQGRATVLGCQLIVKDGEGEPISNTEYSRVPGFEYNSSLVSDLVSDEFDRFSRRIFSLDCISLRTKPLEELIARLGSLPLGTKVVVDIVDEHDSLAAAYILYMLESKGKRILCRAAPSLLLGMLGRSVAAIPTINDLSKELPAEGRRGLIVAGSLSSLTKAQLRTLSERGDIALVPFETAHISDSRLSTVKRISQRCSALMQSGFIPLVTTRLWEDTAQFPTQEERNLVLDSLGEIVSDLEEIPSWLLIKGSDTCLSVLRWGAKADRMMSFGQFGEGGTISKIESTTSEWRGKHVVLYPGNVGTSDSIASIVESLVGHGNSASTTLRDTTAPPI
;
A
#
# COMPACT_ATOMS: atom_id res chain seq x y z
N MET A 1 -23.88 23.53 -18.29
CA MET A 1 -23.11 23.29 -19.52
C MET A 1 -22.20 22.11 -19.26
N LEU A 2 -22.00 21.23 -20.24
CA LEU A 2 -21.04 20.13 -20.18
C LEU A 2 -20.19 20.17 -21.44
N GLN A 3 -18.89 20.37 -21.29
CA GLN A 3 -17.94 20.42 -22.40
C GLN A 3 -16.96 19.26 -22.24
N LEU A 4 -16.67 18.57 -23.35
CA LEU A 4 -15.83 17.37 -23.39
C LEU A 4 -14.78 17.51 -24.48
N TRP A 5 -13.50 17.33 -24.16
CA TRP A 5 -12.40 17.40 -25.12
C TRP A 5 -11.74 16.05 -25.30
N PHE A 6 -11.69 15.58 -26.54
CA PHE A 6 -11.07 14.33 -26.96
C PHE A 6 -9.82 14.60 -27.80
N ASP A 7 -8.85 13.69 -27.72
CA ASP A 7 -7.65 13.68 -28.57
C ASP A 7 -7.94 12.89 -29.86
N SER A 8 -7.60 13.39 -31.04
CA SER A 8 -7.86 12.65 -32.29
C SER A 8 -7.01 11.39 -32.44
N ASN A 9 -5.82 11.34 -31.81
CA ASN A 9 -4.91 10.20 -31.94
C ASN A 9 -5.36 9.01 -31.11
N SER A 10 -5.69 9.25 -29.84
CA SER A 10 -6.12 8.22 -28.91
C SER A 10 -7.64 8.07 -28.84
N GLN A 11 -8.40 9.10 -29.22
CA GLN A 11 -9.85 9.23 -29.03
C GLN A 11 -10.28 9.07 -27.57
N GLU A 12 -9.38 9.38 -26.64
CA GLU A 12 -9.64 9.37 -25.21
C GLU A 12 -10.02 10.78 -24.74
N LEU A 13 -10.86 10.89 -23.70
CA LEU A 13 -11.19 12.17 -23.10
C LEU A 13 -9.96 12.73 -22.36
N LEU A 14 -9.60 13.96 -22.67
CA LEU A 14 -8.50 14.69 -22.06
C LEU A 14 -8.99 15.64 -20.97
N ARG A 15 -10.07 16.35 -21.25
CA ARG A 15 -10.63 17.39 -20.37
C ARG A 15 -12.14 17.36 -20.41
N SER A 16 -12.74 17.77 -19.30
CA SER A 16 -14.17 18.07 -19.20
C SER A 16 -14.38 19.31 -18.36
N VAL A 17 -15.41 20.09 -18.69
CA VAL A 17 -15.87 21.21 -17.90
C VAL A 17 -17.36 21.06 -17.70
N PHE A 18 -17.78 20.97 -16.45
CA PHE A 18 -19.19 20.89 -16.10
C PHE A 18 -19.60 22.06 -15.23
N GLN A 19 -20.71 22.68 -15.57
CA GLN A 19 -21.30 23.75 -14.79
C GLN A 19 -22.79 23.48 -14.61
N PHE A 20 -23.22 23.27 -13.37
CA PHE A 20 -24.59 22.87 -13.05
C PHE A 20 -25.58 24.02 -13.34
N SER A 21 -25.35 25.18 -12.74
CA SER A 21 -26.07 26.45 -12.93
C SER A 21 -25.12 27.60 -13.26
N PRO A 22 -25.58 28.71 -13.87
CA PRO A 22 -24.75 29.88 -14.15
C PRO A 22 -23.99 30.44 -12.93
N ASP A 23 -24.59 30.32 -11.74
CA ASP A 23 -24.01 30.79 -10.48
C ASP A 23 -23.10 29.76 -9.79
N SER A 24 -23.04 28.53 -10.30
CA SER A 24 -22.15 27.47 -9.76
C SER A 24 -20.75 27.57 -10.35
N ALA A 25 -19.74 27.35 -9.50
CA ALA A 25 -18.35 27.22 -9.96
C ALA A 25 -18.22 26.01 -10.92
N PRO A 26 -17.50 26.16 -12.04
CA PRO A 26 -17.32 25.06 -12.98
C PRO A 26 -16.42 23.97 -12.38
N CYS A 27 -16.83 22.72 -12.56
CA CYS A 27 -16.01 21.55 -12.33
C CYS A 27 -15.12 21.34 -13.55
N VAL A 28 -13.84 21.73 -13.44
CA VAL A 28 -12.83 21.55 -14.50
C VAL A 28 -12.03 20.30 -14.19
N CYS A 29 -12.20 19.26 -15.01
CA CYS A 29 -11.58 17.97 -14.79
C CYS A 29 -10.68 17.59 -15.95
N VAL A 30 -9.48 17.07 -15.63
CA VAL A 30 -8.48 16.69 -16.63
C VAL A 30 -7.94 15.29 -16.38
N ARG A 31 -7.49 14.65 -17.46
CA ARG A 31 -6.91 13.32 -17.40
C ARG A 31 -5.61 13.37 -16.58
N GLY A 32 -5.39 12.42 -15.68
CA GLY A 32 -4.36 12.48 -14.63
C GLY A 32 -2.90 12.68 -15.09
N ARG A 33 -2.57 12.51 -16.39
CA ARG A 33 -1.25 12.85 -16.95
C ARG A 33 -1.09 14.33 -17.31
N GLU A 34 -2.20 15.05 -17.45
CA GLU A 34 -2.25 16.41 -18.03
C GLU A 34 -2.52 17.50 -16.99
N ARG A 35 -2.62 17.16 -15.71
CA ARG A 35 -2.88 18.15 -14.63
C ARG A 35 -1.87 19.30 -14.61
N GLY A 36 -0.62 19.07 -15.02
CA GLY A 36 0.40 20.12 -15.12
C GLY A 36 0.17 21.13 -16.26
N VAL A 37 -0.65 20.79 -17.26
CA VAL A 37 -0.97 21.62 -18.42
C VAL A 37 -2.11 22.59 -18.11
N TYR A 38 -3.07 22.19 -17.27
CA TYR A 38 -4.28 22.94 -16.95
C TYR A 38 -4.26 23.44 -15.50
N ARG A 39 -3.86 24.69 -15.29
CA ARG A 39 -3.70 25.30 -13.95
C ARG A 39 -5.02 25.52 -13.19
N ASP A 40 -6.15 25.50 -13.91
CA ASP A 40 -7.51 25.73 -13.44
C ASP A 40 -8.28 24.43 -13.10
N ALA A 41 -7.65 23.26 -13.23
CA ALA A 41 -8.31 21.98 -12.98
C ALA A 41 -8.69 21.78 -11.49
N THR A 42 -9.98 21.61 -11.23
CA THR A 42 -10.57 21.32 -9.91
C THR A 42 -10.57 19.83 -9.57
N GLY A 43 -10.35 18.95 -10.54
CA GLY A 43 -10.32 17.50 -10.34
C GLY A 43 -9.55 16.74 -11.42
N THR A 44 -9.35 15.44 -11.20
CA THR A 44 -8.67 14.57 -12.18
C THR A 44 -9.37 13.25 -12.37
N PHE A 45 -9.27 12.68 -13.59
CA PHE A 45 -9.81 11.37 -13.89
C PHE A 45 -8.79 10.48 -14.62
N GLN A 46 -9.08 9.18 -14.65
CA GLN A 46 -8.39 8.18 -15.46
C GLN A 46 -9.36 7.67 -16.53
N TRP A 47 -8.84 7.29 -17.70
CA TRP A 47 -9.63 6.74 -18.80
C TRP A 47 -10.02 5.27 -18.50
N THR A 48 -10.98 5.12 -17.58
CA THR A 48 -11.49 3.82 -17.13
C THR A 48 -12.60 3.31 -18.04
N LEU A 49 -12.92 2.02 -17.95
CA LEU A 49 -14.07 1.44 -18.64
C LEU A 49 -15.40 2.17 -18.31
N ALA A 50 -15.63 2.55 -17.06
CA ALA A 50 -16.86 3.28 -16.74
C ALA A 50 -16.92 4.68 -17.38
N LEU A 51 -15.78 5.39 -17.43
CA LEU A 51 -15.71 6.71 -18.06
C LEU A 51 -15.80 6.62 -19.59
N HIS A 52 -15.21 5.60 -20.19
CA HIS A 52 -15.33 5.32 -21.62
C HIS A 52 -16.79 5.03 -21.99
N ALA A 53 -17.49 4.19 -21.22
CA ALA A 53 -18.92 3.95 -21.40
C ALA A 53 -19.76 5.24 -21.27
N LEU A 54 -19.44 6.09 -20.29
CA LEU A 54 -20.09 7.40 -20.15
C LEU A 54 -19.83 8.30 -21.37
N ALA A 55 -18.61 8.33 -21.88
CA ALA A 55 -18.26 9.11 -23.07
C ALA A 55 -19.05 8.66 -24.30
N ILE A 56 -19.18 7.35 -24.53
CA ILE A 56 -20.03 6.81 -25.62
C ILE A 56 -21.45 7.35 -25.48
N LEU A 57 -22.06 7.23 -24.29
CA LEU A 57 -23.42 7.69 -24.05
C LEU A 57 -23.57 9.21 -24.30
N LEU A 58 -22.64 10.02 -23.82
CA LEU A 58 -22.68 11.49 -23.96
C LEU A 58 -22.53 11.93 -25.42
N VAL A 59 -21.58 11.35 -26.16
CA VAL A 59 -21.36 11.68 -27.57
C VAL A 59 -22.55 11.23 -28.42
N ARG A 60 -23.10 10.02 -28.19
CA ARG A 60 -24.33 9.55 -28.85
C ARG A 60 -25.54 10.43 -28.54
N THR A 61 -25.69 10.84 -27.29
CA THR A 61 -26.76 11.74 -26.87
C THR A 61 -26.66 13.09 -27.60
N LYS A 62 -25.46 13.66 -27.71
CA LYS A 62 -25.24 14.89 -28.48
C LYS A 62 -25.51 14.69 -29.97
N GLN A 63 -25.03 13.59 -30.56
CA GLN A 63 -25.29 13.25 -31.96
C GLN A 63 -26.79 13.24 -32.26
N PHE A 64 -27.57 12.48 -31.50
CA PHE A 64 -29.01 12.33 -31.74
C PHE A 64 -29.76 13.64 -31.56
N CYS A 65 -29.29 14.48 -30.64
CA CYS A 65 -29.83 15.83 -30.46
C CYS A 65 -29.63 16.71 -31.71
N VAL A 66 -28.42 16.72 -32.30
CA VAL A 66 -28.16 17.48 -33.52
C VAL A 66 -28.94 16.90 -34.73
N GLU A 67 -29.10 15.57 -34.79
CA GLU A 67 -29.91 14.89 -35.81
C GLU A 67 -31.42 15.07 -35.64
N LYS A 68 -31.88 15.69 -34.54
CA LYS A 68 -33.31 15.77 -34.14
C LYS A 68 -33.97 14.40 -34.03
N ARG A 69 -33.22 13.38 -33.65
CA ARG A 69 -33.72 12.04 -33.36
C ARG A 69 -34.26 11.96 -31.93
N PRO A 70 -35.13 10.98 -31.63
CA PRO A 70 -35.62 10.80 -30.27
C PRO A 70 -34.47 10.46 -29.31
N ILE A 71 -34.21 11.32 -28.32
CA ILE A 71 -33.07 11.19 -27.39
C ILE A 71 -33.13 9.89 -26.57
N HIS A 72 -34.32 9.37 -26.29
CA HIS A 72 -34.48 8.12 -25.55
C HIS A 72 -33.91 6.90 -26.31
N GLU A 73 -33.66 7.02 -27.62
CA GLU A 73 -32.95 6.00 -28.40
C GLU A 73 -31.43 6.01 -28.14
N ALA A 74 -30.87 7.10 -27.60
CA ALA A 74 -29.47 7.16 -27.14
C ALA A 74 -29.36 6.48 -25.76
N GLN A 75 -29.47 5.15 -25.79
CA GLN A 75 -29.40 4.28 -24.62
C GLN A 75 -28.33 3.20 -24.80
N MET A 76 -27.85 2.69 -23.67
CA MET A 76 -26.95 1.55 -23.63
C MET A 76 -27.63 0.42 -22.86
N GLU A 77 -27.51 -0.81 -23.36
CA GLU A 77 -27.93 -1.99 -22.62
C GLU A 77 -26.87 -3.09 -22.61
N GLY A 78 -26.95 -3.95 -21.60
CA GLY A 78 -26.27 -5.24 -21.63
C GLY A 78 -26.08 -5.89 -20.27
N GLY A 79 -25.67 -7.15 -20.31
CA GLY A 79 -25.35 -7.95 -19.14
C GLY A 79 -23.96 -7.65 -18.57
N SER A 80 -23.41 -8.61 -17.80
CA SER A 80 -22.03 -8.54 -17.31
C SER A 80 -21.08 -8.21 -18.44
N ASN A 81 -20.11 -7.32 -18.18
CA ASN A 81 -19.09 -6.90 -19.12
C ASN A 81 -19.51 -5.93 -20.25
N SER A 82 -20.78 -5.51 -20.29
CA SER A 82 -21.25 -4.46 -21.20
C SER A 82 -20.84 -3.06 -20.74
N PRO A 83 -20.82 -2.05 -21.65
CA PRO A 83 -20.66 -0.65 -21.27
C PRO A 83 -21.71 -0.21 -20.23
N ALA A 84 -22.97 -0.62 -20.43
CA ALA A 84 -24.07 -0.32 -19.51
C ALA A 84 -23.78 -0.83 -18.09
N ALA A 85 -23.34 -2.08 -17.94
CA ALA A 85 -23.02 -2.63 -16.62
C ALA A 85 -21.80 -1.96 -15.97
N SER A 86 -20.78 -1.58 -16.74
CA SER A 86 -19.60 -0.86 -16.24
C SER A 86 -19.94 0.54 -15.74
N LEU A 87 -20.77 1.28 -16.49
CA LEU A 87 -21.23 2.60 -16.10
C LEU A 87 -22.18 2.54 -14.89
N ASP A 88 -23.11 1.59 -14.89
CA ASP A 88 -24.05 1.38 -13.79
C ASP A 88 -23.34 1.14 -12.46
N TYR A 89 -22.34 0.27 -12.47
CA TYR A 89 -21.51 -0.02 -11.30
C TYR A 89 -20.83 1.24 -10.77
N ALA A 90 -20.24 2.06 -11.65
CA ALA A 90 -19.59 3.31 -11.24
C ALA A 90 -20.61 4.31 -10.67
N ILE A 91 -21.78 4.47 -11.28
CA ILE A 91 -22.81 5.39 -10.77
C ILE A 91 -23.28 4.95 -9.37
N SER A 92 -23.40 3.63 -9.13
CA SER A 92 -23.72 3.09 -7.81
C SER A 92 -22.61 3.32 -6.78
N LYS A 93 -21.35 3.12 -7.15
CA LYS A 93 -20.19 3.28 -6.26
C LYS A 93 -19.75 4.73 -6.03
N GLN A 94 -20.18 5.66 -6.87
CA GLN A 94 -19.83 7.09 -6.81
C GLN A 94 -18.32 7.34 -6.64
N PRO A 95 -17.47 6.81 -7.55
CA PRO A 95 -16.04 7.02 -7.49
C PRO A 95 -15.72 8.52 -7.59
N ARG A 96 -14.60 8.95 -6.99
CA ARG A 96 -14.23 10.36 -6.89
C ARG A 96 -14.24 11.10 -8.24
N TRP A 97 -13.79 10.46 -9.32
CA TRP A 97 -13.78 11.09 -10.65
C TRP A 97 -15.18 11.52 -11.11
N LEU A 98 -16.23 10.83 -10.67
CA LEU A 98 -17.62 11.11 -11.07
C LEU A 98 -18.20 12.29 -10.25
N LEU A 99 -17.70 12.49 -9.02
CA LEU A 99 -17.94 13.68 -8.21
C LEU A 99 -17.15 14.88 -8.75
N ASP A 100 -15.89 14.65 -9.11
CA ASP A 100 -15.03 15.68 -9.66
C ASP A 100 -15.57 16.17 -11.02
N LEU A 101 -16.03 15.27 -11.91
CA LEU A 101 -16.54 15.62 -13.24
C LEU A 101 -17.86 16.40 -13.20
N PHE A 102 -18.75 16.09 -12.25
CA PHE A 102 -20.13 16.59 -12.28
C PHE A 102 -20.54 17.35 -11.02
N GLY A 103 -19.63 17.58 -10.08
CA GLY A 103 -19.95 18.15 -8.78
C GLY A 103 -20.87 17.24 -7.95
N THR A 104 -21.36 17.78 -6.83
CA THR A 104 -22.22 17.05 -5.90
C THR A 104 -23.46 17.85 -5.55
N ASP A 105 -24.59 17.16 -5.36
CA ASP A 105 -25.77 17.74 -4.71
C ASP A 105 -25.56 17.91 -3.20
N LYS A 106 -26.59 18.46 -2.54
CA LYS A 106 -26.62 18.70 -1.10
C LYS A 106 -26.42 17.44 -0.24
N ASP A 107 -26.67 16.26 -0.80
CA ASP A 107 -26.53 14.97 -0.13
C ASP A 107 -25.17 14.31 -0.46
N GLY A 108 -24.24 15.07 -1.06
CA GLY A 108 -22.90 14.62 -1.44
C GLY A 108 -22.89 13.69 -2.66
N ARG A 109 -24.00 13.55 -3.38
CA ARG A 109 -24.11 12.63 -4.52
C ARG A 109 -23.84 13.34 -5.83
N SER A 110 -23.21 12.65 -6.78
CA SER A 110 -22.92 13.29 -8.07
C SER A 110 -24.19 13.68 -8.84
N HIS A 111 -24.18 14.89 -9.41
CA HIS A 111 -25.30 15.39 -10.22
C HIS A 111 -25.65 14.50 -11.42
N ILE A 112 -24.69 13.75 -11.99
CA ILE A 112 -24.93 12.85 -13.14
C ILE A 112 -26.00 11.79 -12.84
N ARG A 113 -26.21 11.43 -11.57
CA ARG A 113 -27.26 10.48 -11.17
C ARG A 113 -28.66 10.96 -11.55
N ARG A 114 -28.87 12.27 -11.62
CA ARG A 114 -30.16 12.88 -12.04
C ARG A 114 -30.31 12.92 -13.55
N PHE A 115 -29.19 12.94 -14.27
CA PHE A 115 -29.17 13.07 -15.73
C PHE A 115 -29.29 11.73 -16.44
N LEU A 116 -29.41 10.63 -15.70
CA LEU A 116 -29.48 9.28 -16.23
C LEU A 116 -30.71 8.53 -15.71
N HIS A 117 -31.45 7.89 -16.61
CA HIS A 117 -32.43 6.86 -16.29
C HIS A 117 -31.73 5.50 -16.25
N ARG A 118 -31.91 4.75 -15.16
CA ARG A 118 -31.32 3.42 -14.96
C ARG A 118 -32.41 2.41 -14.65
N THR A 119 -32.47 1.32 -15.41
CA THR A 119 -33.32 0.17 -15.07
C THR A 119 -32.45 -1.06 -14.78
N ASN A 120 -32.92 -1.89 -13.85
CA ASN A 120 -32.15 -3.02 -13.30
C ASN A 120 -30.77 -2.62 -12.75
N SER A 121 -30.69 -1.49 -12.05
CA SER A 121 -29.47 -1.01 -11.41
C SER A 121 -28.87 -2.06 -10.47
N GLU A 122 -27.55 -2.21 -10.48
CA GLU A 122 -26.79 -3.22 -9.72
C GLU A 122 -27.15 -4.67 -10.08
N ARG A 123 -27.90 -4.87 -11.17
CA ARG A 123 -28.40 -6.19 -11.62
C ARG A 123 -29.15 -6.93 -10.51
N ARG A 124 -30.00 -6.20 -9.77
CA ARG A 124 -30.85 -6.76 -8.71
C ARG A 124 -31.89 -7.75 -9.25
N LEU A 125 -32.20 -7.70 -10.54
CA LEU A 125 -33.07 -8.62 -11.26
C LEU A 125 -32.29 -9.37 -12.35
N SER A 126 -32.77 -10.56 -12.73
CA SER A 126 -32.26 -11.28 -13.91
C SER A 126 -32.54 -10.47 -15.18
N GLY A 127 -31.48 -10.11 -15.91
CA GLY A 127 -31.60 -9.35 -17.16
C GLY A 127 -30.45 -8.38 -17.40
N ASN A 128 -30.59 -7.60 -18.47
CA ASN A 128 -29.65 -6.54 -18.83
C ASN A 128 -29.84 -5.32 -17.92
N VAL A 129 -28.78 -4.53 -17.79
CA VAL A 129 -28.87 -3.16 -17.27
C VAL A 129 -29.19 -2.25 -18.46
N HIS A 130 -30.09 -1.28 -18.29
CA HIS A 130 -30.30 -0.24 -19.28
C HIS A 130 -30.00 1.13 -18.68
N ILE A 131 -29.27 1.95 -19.44
CA ILE A 131 -28.95 3.34 -19.08
C ILE A 131 -29.32 4.24 -20.26
N ALA A 132 -30.09 5.28 -19.99
CA ALA A 132 -30.46 6.29 -20.98
C ALA A 132 -30.27 7.70 -20.42
N TRP A 133 -30.09 8.69 -21.29
CA TRP A 133 -30.03 10.09 -20.87
C TRP A 133 -31.40 10.63 -20.47
N ASN A 134 -31.46 11.36 -19.35
CA ASN A 134 -32.67 12.02 -18.88
C ASN A 134 -32.72 13.48 -19.36
N SER A 135 -33.28 13.69 -20.56
CA SER A 135 -33.42 15.01 -21.18
C SER A 135 -34.29 15.99 -20.39
N GLN A 136 -35.15 15.51 -19.47
CA GLN A 136 -35.93 16.38 -18.59
C GLN A 136 -35.06 17.02 -17.50
N CYS A 137 -33.97 16.38 -17.09
CA CYS A 137 -33.08 16.87 -16.05
C CYS A 137 -31.83 17.59 -16.58
N PHE A 138 -31.41 17.29 -17.81
CA PHE A 138 -30.34 18.01 -18.46
C PHE A 138 -30.53 18.04 -19.98
N ASP A 139 -30.67 19.25 -20.53
CA ASP A 139 -30.82 19.47 -21.96
C ASP A 139 -29.57 19.02 -22.73
N PRO A 140 -29.68 18.03 -23.65
CA PRO A 140 -28.58 17.58 -24.51
C PRO A 140 -27.94 18.68 -25.36
N MET A 141 -28.64 19.78 -25.66
CA MET A 141 -28.05 20.92 -26.37
C MET A 141 -26.91 21.56 -25.59
N ARG A 142 -26.92 21.43 -24.25
CA ARG A 142 -25.88 21.93 -23.33
C ARG A 142 -24.67 21.00 -23.23
N ILE A 143 -24.59 19.96 -24.06
CA ILE A 143 -23.39 19.13 -24.23
C ILE A 143 -22.61 19.66 -25.43
N GLU A 144 -21.33 19.96 -25.25
CA GLU A 144 -20.39 20.32 -26.30
C GLU A 144 -19.26 19.30 -26.35
N VAL A 145 -18.90 18.88 -27.56
CA VAL A 145 -17.87 17.86 -27.79
C VAL A 145 -16.80 18.48 -28.69
N TYR A 146 -15.57 18.44 -28.23
CA TYR A 146 -14.40 18.97 -28.92
C TYR A 146 -13.47 17.81 -29.29
N LEU A 147 -12.86 17.88 -30.47
CA LEU A 147 -11.77 17.00 -30.90
C LEU A 147 -10.59 17.88 -31.29
N ASP A 148 -9.44 17.73 -30.61
CA ASP A 148 -8.26 18.60 -30.75
C ASP A 148 -8.60 20.10 -30.71
N GLU A 149 -9.37 20.51 -29.69
CA GLU A 149 -9.88 21.88 -29.50
C GLU A 149 -10.91 22.37 -30.54
N GLN A 150 -11.29 21.54 -31.51
CA GLN A 150 -12.33 21.89 -32.49
C GLN A 150 -13.71 21.40 -32.04
N LEU A 151 -14.67 22.32 -31.93
CA LEU A 151 -16.07 21.99 -31.59
C LEU A 151 -16.72 21.17 -32.71
N LEU A 152 -17.19 19.96 -32.38
CA LEU A 152 -17.94 19.10 -33.28
C LEU A 152 -19.40 19.53 -33.35
N THR A 153 -19.77 20.19 -34.45
CA THR A 153 -21.13 20.66 -34.73
C THR A 153 -21.88 19.78 -35.74
N SER A 154 -21.15 19.01 -36.56
CA SER A 154 -21.74 18.11 -37.56
C SER A 154 -22.17 16.77 -36.94
N PRO A 155 -23.40 16.28 -37.24
CA PRO A 155 -23.83 14.93 -36.89
C PRO A 155 -22.86 13.84 -37.33
N GLU A 156 -22.26 13.98 -38.52
CA GLU A 156 -21.37 12.98 -39.11
C GLU A 156 -20.10 12.83 -38.25
N ASN A 157 -19.48 13.94 -37.83
CA ASN A 157 -18.29 13.90 -37.00
C ASN A 157 -18.57 13.32 -35.60
N LEU A 158 -19.72 13.65 -35.02
CA LEU A 158 -20.17 13.08 -33.74
C LEU A 158 -20.44 11.56 -33.88
N ALA A 159 -21.04 11.15 -34.99
CA ALA A 159 -21.30 9.74 -35.30
C ALA A 159 -19.98 8.96 -35.48
N THR A 160 -19.00 9.54 -36.17
CA THR A 160 -17.66 8.96 -36.35
C THR A 160 -16.98 8.77 -35.00
N LEU A 161 -16.92 9.80 -34.15
CA LEU A 161 -16.31 9.70 -32.82
C LEU A 161 -17.03 8.67 -31.94
N ALA A 162 -18.36 8.65 -31.93
CA ALA A 162 -19.11 7.69 -31.13
C ALA A 162 -18.90 6.24 -31.59
N THR A 163 -18.90 6.00 -32.89
CA THR A 163 -18.66 4.66 -33.47
C THR A 163 -17.25 4.18 -33.17
N GLU A 164 -16.28 5.09 -33.20
CA GLU A 164 -14.90 4.77 -32.89
C GLU A 164 -14.70 4.48 -31.40
N LEU A 165 -15.33 5.24 -30.50
CA LEU A 165 -15.35 4.93 -29.07
C LEU A 165 -15.96 3.55 -28.80
N GLU A 166 -17.05 3.17 -29.49
CA GLU A 166 -17.66 1.84 -29.38
C GLU A 166 -16.76 0.72 -29.94
N ARG A 167 -16.04 0.99 -31.03
CA ARG A 167 -15.05 0.07 -31.60
C ARG A 167 -13.90 -0.17 -30.62
N GLN A 168 -13.31 0.89 -30.09
CA GLN A 168 -12.23 0.81 -29.10
C GLN A 168 -12.64 0.05 -27.85
N TRP A 169 -13.87 0.25 -27.37
CA TRP A 169 -14.42 -0.52 -26.26
C TRP A 169 -14.37 -2.03 -26.56
N THR A 170 -14.84 -2.40 -27.75
CA THR A 170 -14.92 -3.79 -28.21
C THR A 170 -13.52 -4.39 -28.41
N ASP A 171 -12.58 -3.63 -28.95
CA ASP A 171 -11.21 -4.09 -29.18
C ASP A 171 -10.43 -4.26 -27.87
N ASN A 172 -10.56 -3.33 -26.92
CA ASN A 172 -10.00 -3.48 -25.58
C ASN A 172 -10.57 -4.73 -24.88
N ARG A 173 -11.83 -5.08 -25.16
CA ARG A 173 -12.48 -6.31 -24.69
C ARG A 173 -12.04 -7.58 -25.42
N ARG A 174 -11.90 -7.56 -26.75
CA ARG A 174 -11.41 -8.70 -27.53
C ARG A 174 -9.96 -9.02 -27.18
N GLN A 175 -9.13 -8.00 -26.97
CA GLN A 175 -7.76 -8.19 -26.51
C GLN A 175 -7.69 -8.74 -25.07
N THR A 176 -8.66 -8.41 -24.20
CA THR A 176 -8.74 -9.02 -22.86
C THR A 176 -9.33 -10.46 -22.90
N ALA A 177 -10.28 -10.76 -23.79
CA ALA A 177 -10.89 -12.09 -23.96
C ALA A 177 -9.99 -13.11 -24.70
N THR A 178 -9.23 -12.67 -25.72
CA THR A 178 -8.22 -13.50 -26.38
C THR A 178 -6.98 -13.70 -25.49
N ARG A 179 -6.70 -12.80 -24.54
CA ARG A 179 -5.67 -12.99 -23.50
C ARG A 179 -6.11 -13.93 -22.37
N SER A 180 -7.41 -14.03 -22.07
CA SER A 180 -7.97 -14.92 -21.04
C SER A 180 -8.32 -16.35 -21.52
N GLY A 181 -8.15 -16.65 -22.82
CA GLY A 181 -8.22 -18.03 -23.33
C GLY A 181 -9.62 -18.65 -23.37
N VAL A 182 -10.68 -17.84 -23.49
CA VAL A 182 -12.07 -18.36 -23.62
C VAL A 182 -12.47 -18.36 -25.09
N SER A 183 -12.51 -19.54 -25.73
CA SER A 183 -13.11 -19.72 -27.06
C SER A 183 -14.62 -19.90 -26.94
N VAL A 184 -15.38 -19.10 -27.69
CA VAL A 184 -16.79 -19.35 -27.95
C VAL A 184 -16.87 -20.21 -29.22
N ASP A 185 -16.92 -21.53 -29.03
CA ASP A 185 -17.76 -22.49 -29.76
C ASP A 185 -17.26 -23.92 -29.55
N ARG A 186 -18.17 -24.82 -29.16
CA ARG A 186 -17.95 -26.27 -29.04
C ARG A 186 -18.64 -26.97 -30.21
N GLN A 187 -17.90 -27.84 -30.90
CA GLN A 187 -18.47 -29.09 -31.42
C GLN A 187 -17.54 -30.28 -31.07
N PRO A 188 -18.08 -31.48 -30.78
CA PRO A 188 -17.30 -32.61 -30.30
C PRO A 188 -16.90 -33.55 -31.45
N GLY A 189 -15.67 -34.04 -31.47
CA GLY A 189 -15.31 -35.14 -32.35
C GLY A 189 -13.84 -35.53 -32.44
N THR A 190 -13.56 -36.74 -31.97
CA THR A 190 -12.48 -37.67 -32.37
C THR A 190 -11.10 -37.59 -31.70
N ALA A 191 -10.76 -38.71 -31.07
CA ALA A 191 -9.46 -39.05 -30.51
C ALA A 191 -8.48 -39.49 -31.59
N ARG A 192 -7.19 -39.22 -31.40
CA ARG A 192 -6.05 -40.04 -31.86
C ARG A 192 -4.82 -39.73 -31.00
N GLY A 193 -4.13 -40.79 -30.59
CA GLY A 193 -3.03 -40.74 -29.63
C GLY A 193 -1.65 -40.53 -30.25
N GLY A 194 -0.64 -40.53 -29.37
CA GLY A 194 0.75 -40.78 -29.70
C GLY A 194 1.75 -39.74 -29.17
N LEU A 195 2.60 -40.25 -28.26
CA LEU A 195 4.03 -39.95 -28.05
C LEU A 195 4.41 -39.12 -26.81
N GLU A 196 5.10 -39.84 -25.93
CA GLU A 196 5.76 -39.42 -24.69
C GLU A 196 6.95 -38.49 -25.00
N GLY A 197 6.98 -37.37 -24.28
CA GLY A 197 8.11 -36.45 -24.18
C GLY A 197 8.10 -35.82 -22.79
N GLU A 198 9.23 -35.92 -22.09
CA GLU A 198 9.41 -35.46 -20.72
C GLU A 198 8.96 -34.00 -20.53
N LYS A 199 8.03 -33.81 -19.59
CA LYS A 199 7.35 -32.53 -19.37
C LYS A 199 8.20 -31.60 -18.53
N ASN A 200 8.70 -30.54 -19.16
CA ASN A 200 8.98 -29.27 -18.50
C ASN A 200 7.72 -28.79 -17.75
N HIS A 201 7.70 -28.93 -16.43
CA HIS A 201 6.58 -28.48 -15.59
C HIS A 201 6.61 -26.94 -15.41
N THR A 202 6.16 -26.21 -16.42
CA THR A 202 5.71 -24.81 -16.24
C THR A 202 4.40 -24.77 -15.45
N LEU A 203 4.33 -23.92 -14.43
CA LEU A 203 3.32 -23.81 -13.37
C LEU A 203 1.85 -23.64 -13.81
N ASN A 204 1.55 -23.45 -15.10
CA ASN A 204 0.16 -23.38 -15.60
C ASN A 204 -0.67 -24.64 -15.28
N GLN A 205 -0.03 -25.78 -14.98
CA GLN A 205 -0.72 -27.00 -14.51
C GLN A 205 -0.85 -27.09 -12.97
N ARG A 206 -0.03 -26.39 -12.17
CA ARG A 206 -0.07 -26.45 -10.69
C ARG A 206 -1.11 -25.52 -10.05
N SER A 207 -1.36 -24.34 -10.64
CA SER A 207 -2.38 -23.40 -10.12
C SER A 207 -3.81 -24.01 -10.10
N ARG A 208 -4.11 -24.97 -10.98
CA ARG A 208 -5.43 -25.65 -11.01
C ARG A 208 -5.59 -26.79 -9.98
N ASN A 209 -4.50 -27.25 -9.36
CA ASN A 209 -4.47 -28.39 -8.42
C ASN A 209 -3.79 -28.04 -7.09
N TYR A 210 -3.77 -26.76 -6.73
CA TYR A 210 -3.13 -26.30 -5.50
C TYR A 210 -3.98 -26.67 -4.28
N ASP A 211 -3.37 -27.40 -3.34
CA ASP A 211 -3.97 -27.75 -2.05
C ASP A 211 -3.18 -27.07 -0.91
N PRO A 212 -3.75 -26.03 -0.25
CA PRO A 212 -3.13 -25.39 0.90
C PRO A 212 -2.76 -26.36 2.03
N GLN A 213 -3.48 -27.48 2.18
CA GLN A 213 -3.18 -28.49 3.20
C GLN A 213 -1.83 -29.16 2.95
N GLN A 214 -1.38 -29.25 1.70
CA GLN A 214 -0.06 -29.79 1.38
C GLN A 214 1.05 -28.93 1.97
N ALA A 215 0.90 -27.60 1.95
CA ALA A 215 1.85 -26.69 2.57
C ALA A 215 1.88 -26.84 4.09
N CYS A 216 0.71 -26.94 4.74
CA CYS A 216 0.61 -27.17 6.18
C CYS A 216 1.23 -28.51 6.60
N LYS A 217 1.01 -29.57 5.83
CA LYS A 217 1.65 -30.88 6.06
C LYS A 217 3.17 -30.79 5.87
N MET A 218 3.61 -30.13 4.80
CA MET A 218 5.03 -29.99 4.49
C MET A 218 5.78 -29.19 5.56
N LEU A 219 5.17 -28.15 6.13
CA LEU A 219 5.74 -27.37 7.24
C LEU A 219 6.23 -28.27 8.39
N LYS A 220 5.47 -29.34 8.71
CA LYS A 220 5.80 -30.31 9.76
C LYS A 220 6.83 -31.36 9.35
N GLN A 221 7.09 -31.49 8.06
CA GLN A 221 7.90 -32.54 7.45
C GLN A 221 9.13 -31.98 6.72
N LEU A 222 9.49 -30.73 7.01
CA LEU A 222 10.64 -30.09 6.36
C LEU A 222 11.91 -30.87 6.66
N PRO A 223 12.74 -31.14 5.64
CA PRO A 223 14.05 -31.72 5.87
C PRO A 223 14.92 -30.75 6.70
N PRO A 224 15.90 -31.26 7.47
CA PRO A 224 16.91 -30.40 8.07
C PRO A 224 17.68 -29.65 6.96
N CYS A 225 18.15 -28.44 7.25
CA CYS A 225 19.01 -27.72 6.32
C CYS A 225 20.37 -28.44 6.23
N SER A 226 20.79 -28.81 5.01
CA SER A 226 22.06 -29.51 4.77
C SER A 226 23.28 -28.59 4.85
N HIS A 227 23.08 -27.27 4.88
CA HIS A 227 24.14 -26.26 4.84
C HIS A 227 24.31 -25.53 6.17
N THR A 228 23.85 -26.08 7.31
CA THR A 228 23.94 -25.43 8.63
C THR A 228 25.37 -25.04 9.02
N ASN A 229 26.35 -25.87 8.65
CA ASN A 229 27.78 -25.60 8.84
C ASN A 229 28.34 -24.47 7.98
N ARG A 230 27.63 -24.03 6.94
CA ARG A 230 28.03 -22.95 6.02
C ARG A 230 27.37 -21.60 6.34
N MET A 231 26.52 -21.51 7.38
CA MET A 231 25.83 -20.25 7.69
C MET A 231 26.80 -19.08 7.94
N GLY A 232 27.91 -19.32 8.64
CA GLY A 232 28.96 -18.31 8.85
C GLY A 232 29.62 -17.84 7.55
N GLU A 233 29.87 -18.76 6.61
CA GLU A 233 30.38 -18.44 5.27
C GLU A 233 29.39 -17.55 4.50
N PHE A 234 28.09 -17.84 4.59
CA PHE A 234 27.05 -17.05 3.94
C PHE A 234 26.99 -15.64 4.50
N GLN A 235 26.99 -15.50 5.84
CA GLN A 235 27.00 -14.21 6.52
C GLN A 235 28.24 -13.39 6.15
N GLU A 236 29.42 -13.99 6.18
CA GLU A 236 30.66 -13.32 5.79
C GLU A 236 30.60 -12.86 4.32
N THR A 237 30.10 -13.71 3.43
CA THR A 237 29.96 -13.38 2.00
C THR A 237 28.98 -12.21 1.79
N LEU A 238 27.85 -12.22 2.48
CA LEU A 238 26.83 -11.16 2.40
C LEU A 238 27.32 -9.84 2.98
N SER A 239 28.17 -9.88 4.03
CA SER A 239 28.76 -8.69 4.64
C SER A 239 29.68 -7.91 3.68
N LYS A 240 30.22 -8.60 2.65
CA LYS A 240 31.08 -8.00 1.61
C LYS A 240 30.30 -7.23 0.56
N ARG A 241 28.96 -7.17 0.63
CA ARG A 241 28.15 -6.40 -0.30
C ARG A 241 28.55 -4.92 -0.31
N GLU A 242 28.93 -4.44 -1.48
CA GLU A 242 29.24 -3.03 -1.72
C GLU A 242 27.98 -2.20 -2.00
N SER A 243 26.95 -2.81 -2.61
CA SER A 243 25.69 -2.11 -2.90
C SER A 243 24.92 -1.77 -1.62
N LEU A 244 24.31 -0.58 -1.62
CA LEU A 244 23.36 -0.20 -0.58
C LEU A 244 21.99 -0.78 -0.91
N LEU A 245 21.35 -1.43 0.06
CA LEU A 245 19.98 -1.91 -0.09
C LEU A 245 19.00 -0.78 0.25
N ILE A 246 18.34 -0.21 -0.76
CA ILE A 246 17.34 0.84 -0.52
C ILE A 246 15.94 0.27 -0.66
N VAL A 247 15.16 0.38 0.40
CA VAL A 247 13.81 -0.19 0.52
C VAL A 247 12.78 0.93 0.48
N LEU A 248 11.86 0.88 -0.49
CA LEU A 248 10.65 1.69 -0.47
C LEU A 248 9.55 0.91 0.27
N GLU A 249 8.93 1.51 1.29
CA GLU A 249 7.91 0.84 2.10
C GLU A 249 6.63 1.65 2.23
N ASP A 250 5.55 0.95 2.55
CA ASP A 250 4.20 1.49 2.69
C ASP A 250 3.76 1.69 4.16
N ASP A 251 4.64 1.36 5.11
CA ASP A 251 4.37 1.33 6.55
C ASP A 251 5.62 1.71 7.33
N ALA A 252 5.51 2.69 8.23
CA ALA A 252 6.60 3.11 9.12
C ALA A 252 6.84 2.09 10.25
N ALA A 253 5.83 1.30 10.59
CA ALA A 253 5.89 0.32 11.66
C ALA A 253 6.39 -1.01 11.08
N GLY A 254 7.62 -1.39 11.40
CA GLY A 254 8.14 -2.64 10.84
C GLY A 254 9.66 -2.81 10.72
N LEU A 255 10.45 -2.01 11.42
CA LEU A 255 11.91 -2.04 11.36
C LEU A 255 12.52 -2.78 12.56
N GLN A 256 11.70 -3.57 13.29
CA GLN A 256 12.08 -4.24 14.55
C GLN A 256 13.36 -5.06 14.41
N LEU A 257 13.50 -5.80 13.30
CA LEU A 257 14.62 -6.74 13.13
C LEU A 257 15.92 -6.08 12.66
N MET A 258 15.89 -4.82 12.21
CA MET A 258 16.98 -4.31 11.37
C MET A 258 18.13 -3.70 12.16
N GLY A 259 17.87 -3.02 13.28
CA GLY A 259 18.90 -2.46 14.17
C GLY A 259 19.77 -1.36 13.53
N HIS A 260 19.72 -0.14 14.05
CA HIS A 260 20.44 1.04 13.55
C HIS A 260 20.27 1.28 12.04
N VAL A 261 19.04 1.52 11.60
CA VAL A 261 18.72 1.78 10.19
C VAL A 261 18.13 3.17 9.97
N PRO A 262 18.63 3.93 8.97
CA PRO A 262 18.05 5.22 8.62
C PRO A 262 16.75 5.04 7.82
N SER A 263 15.79 5.91 8.08
CA SER A 263 14.59 6.05 7.24
C SER A 263 14.23 7.51 7.01
N ILE A 264 13.60 7.78 5.86
CA ILE A 264 13.07 9.10 5.51
C ILE A 264 11.58 9.02 5.21
N LEU A 265 10.89 10.11 5.54
CA LEU A 265 9.46 10.33 5.30
C LEU A 265 9.24 11.36 4.19
N ASP A 266 10.26 12.13 3.81
CA ASP A 266 10.18 13.00 2.63
C ASP A 266 11.42 12.86 1.75
N CYS A 267 11.18 12.82 0.44
CA CYS A 267 12.19 12.73 -0.60
C CYS A 267 12.64 14.14 -1.04
N THR A 268 13.06 14.98 -0.10
CA THR A 268 13.84 16.19 -0.44
C THR A 268 15.26 15.79 -0.82
N ASN A 269 15.97 16.65 -1.56
CA ASN A 269 17.36 16.38 -1.90
C ASN A 269 18.24 16.25 -0.64
N GLU A 270 17.98 17.05 0.40
CA GLU A 270 18.71 16.95 1.67
C GLU A 270 18.51 15.57 2.31
N ASN A 271 17.27 15.12 2.43
CA ASN A 271 16.95 13.85 3.10
C ASN A 271 17.42 12.64 2.30
N LEU A 272 17.37 12.69 0.97
CA LEU A 272 17.92 11.63 0.13
C LEU A 272 19.46 11.54 0.26
N ASN A 273 20.16 12.68 0.30
CA ASN A 273 21.61 12.68 0.54
C ASN A 273 21.94 12.14 1.93
N TRP A 274 21.21 12.56 2.95
CA TRP A 274 21.36 12.04 4.32
C TRP A 274 21.10 10.53 4.39
N LEU A 275 20.01 10.06 3.78
CA LEU A 275 19.65 8.64 3.74
C LEU A 275 20.78 7.83 3.15
N VAL A 276 21.28 8.23 1.98
CA VAL A 276 22.35 7.52 1.27
C VAL A 276 23.63 7.47 2.10
N GLU A 277 24.01 8.58 2.74
CA GLU A 277 25.19 8.63 3.61
C GLU A 277 25.03 7.72 4.83
N ALA A 278 23.93 7.87 5.57
CA ALA A 278 23.66 7.05 6.75
C ALA A 278 23.57 5.56 6.39
N THR A 279 23.06 5.24 5.20
CA THR A 279 22.93 3.86 4.72
C THR A 279 24.29 3.19 4.46
N ARG A 280 25.37 3.95 4.24
CA ARG A 280 26.72 3.35 4.06
C ARG A 280 27.16 2.54 5.27
N GLN A 281 26.73 2.94 6.48
CA GLN A 281 27.06 2.27 7.73
C GLN A 281 26.16 1.05 7.98
N SER A 282 24.85 1.20 7.79
CA SER A 282 23.86 0.15 8.04
C SER A 282 23.73 -0.88 6.90
N LYS A 283 24.20 -0.54 5.69
CA LYS A 283 24.00 -1.25 4.42
C LYS A 283 22.56 -1.31 3.91
N ILE A 284 21.59 -0.83 4.69
CA ILE A 284 20.17 -0.75 4.34
C ILE A 284 19.55 0.57 4.79
N GLY A 285 18.68 1.16 3.95
CA GLY A 285 17.97 2.39 4.26
C GLY A 285 16.54 2.37 3.70
N PHE A 286 15.64 3.09 4.36
CA PHE A 286 14.21 3.05 4.07
C PHE A 286 13.64 4.39 3.59
N VAL A 287 12.75 4.33 2.62
CA VAL A 287 11.90 5.44 2.18
C VAL A 287 10.45 5.06 2.47
N THR A 288 9.87 5.69 3.47
CA THR A 288 8.55 5.32 4.00
C THR A 288 7.45 6.19 3.40
N LEU A 289 6.52 5.58 2.67
CA LEU A 289 5.49 6.25 1.87
C LEU A 289 4.07 5.90 2.35
N PRO A 290 3.11 6.85 2.40
CA PRO A 290 1.72 6.59 2.80
C PRO A 290 0.90 5.91 1.70
N SER A 291 1.47 4.87 1.08
CA SER A 291 0.90 4.24 -0.12
C SER A 291 -0.18 3.20 0.20
N ARG A 292 -0.09 2.51 1.36
CA ARG A 292 -1.07 1.48 1.75
C ARG A 292 -2.48 2.02 1.85
N SER A 293 -2.69 3.08 2.64
CA SER A 293 -4.01 3.69 2.81
C SER A 293 -4.44 4.59 1.64
N SER A 294 -3.59 4.74 0.61
CA SER A 294 -3.84 5.56 -0.57
C SER A 294 -4.54 4.78 -1.69
N SER A 295 -5.21 5.50 -2.58
CA SER A 295 -5.72 4.93 -3.83
C SER A 295 -4.57 4.40 -4.70
N PRO A 296 -4.79 3.40 -5.57
CA PRO A 296 -3.76 2.86 -6.44
C PRO A 296 -3.01 3.93 -7.26
N ALA A 297 -3.71 4.93 -7.79
CA ALA A 297 -3.10 6.02 -8.56
C ALA A 297 -2.19 6.91 -7.70
N VAL A 298 -2.56 7.16 -6.44
CA VAL A 298 -1.72 7.92 -5.50
C VAL A 298 -0.50 7.10 -5.08
N ALA A 299 -0.69 5.82 -4.77
CA ALA A 299 0.41 4.91 -4.45
C ALA A 299 1.44 4.83 -5.59
N GLU A 300 0.98 4.71 -6.85
CA GLU A 300 1.85 4.66 -8.03
C GLU A 300 2.66 5.95 -8.16
N ARG A 301 1.98 7.10 -7.99
CA ARG A 301 2.62 8.42 -8.07
C ARG A 301 3.70 8.58 -6.99
N LEU A 302 3.39 8.25 -5.74
CA LEU A 302 4.31 8.35 -4.61
C LEU A 302 5.58 7.50 -4.83
N PHE A 303 5.40 6.25 -5.27
CA PHE A 303 6.53 5.36 -5.59
C PHE A 303 7.33 5.88 -6.78
N ALA A 304 6.67 6.29 -7.87
CA ALA A 304 7.36 6.76 -9.06
C ALA A 304 8.13 8.07 -8.81
N GLU A 305 7.55 9.02 -8.09
CA GLU A 305 8.23 10.27 -7.72
C GLU A 305 9.42 10.02 -6.80
N SER A 306 9.25 9.18 -5.78
CA SER A 306 10.32 8.85 -4.83
C SER A 306 11.46 8.08 -5.51
N ALA A 307 11.14 7.08 -6.34
CA ALA A 307 12.12 6.34 -7.12
C ALA A 307 12.90 7.25 -8.08
N ARG A 308 12.23 8.22 -8.73
CA ARG A 308 12.88 9.16 -9.65
C ARG A 308 13.88 10.05 -8.94
N LYS A 309 13.49 10.66 -7.82
CA LYS A 309 14.38 11.54 -7.04
C LYS A 309 15.55 10.75 -6.44
N LEU A 310 15.27 9.57 -5.88
CA LEU A 310 16.29 8.69 -5.34
C LEU A 310 17.29 8.24 -6.42
N TYR A 311 16.80 7.86 -7.60
CA TYR A 311 17.66 7.51 -8.74
C TYR A 311 18.60 8.65 -9.14
N GLN A 312 18.11 9.90 -9.18
CA GLN A 312 18.94 11.08 -9.49
C GLN A 312 20.10 11.22 -8.49
N VAL A 313 19.83 11.10 -7.19
CA VAL A 313 20.85 11.19 -6.13
C VAL A 313 21.84 10.03 -6.23
N ILE A 314 21.36 8.79 -6.41
CA ILE A 314 22.21 7.60 -6.56
C ILE A 314 23.16 7.76 -7.76
N LYS A 315 22.64 8.20 -8.91
CA LYS A 315 23.41 8.41 -10.14
C LYS A 315 24.46 9.51 -9.97
N GLN A 316 24.10 10.61 -9.32
CA GLN A 316 25.00 11.72 -9.02
C GLN A 316 26.17 11.26 -8.12
N LEU A 317 25.86 10.46 -7.09
CA LEU A 317 26.85 9.97 -6.13
C LEU A 317 27.61 8.73 -6.61
N ARG A 318 27.19 8.12 -7.73
CA ARG A 318 27.77 6.90 -8.33
C ARG A 318 27.85 5.73 -7.34
N ILE A 319 26.78 5.54 -6.57
CA ILE A 319 26.72 4.49 -5.56
C ILE A 319 25.97 3.28 -6.14
N PRO A 320 26.50 2.05 -6.02
CA PRO A 320 25.74 0.86 -6.39
C PRO A 320 24.58 0.67 -5.41
N VAL A 321 23.36 0.49 -5.94
CA VAL A 321 22.15 0.29 -5.13
C VAL A 321 21.39 -0.94 -5.60
N SER A 322 21.04 -1.81 -4.64
CA SER A 322 20.05 -2.87 -4.82
C SER A 322 18.69 -2.31 -4.39
N TRP A 323 17.70 -2.40 -5.28
CA TRP A 323 16.36 -1.87 -5.04
C TRP A 323 15.46 -2.92 -4.40
N ALA A 324 14.71 -2.52 -3.38
CA ALA A 324 13.70 -3.36 -2.78
C ALA A 324 12.43 -2.58 -2.43
N THR A 325 11.32 -3.30 -2.30
CA THR A 325 10.10 -2.82 -1.66
C THR A 325 9.75 -3.74 -0.50
N ARG A 326 9.12 -3.17 0.52
CA ARG A 326 8.62 -3.98 1.64
C ARG A 326 7.41 -4.82 1.20
N PHE A 327 7.40 -6.09 1.60
CA PHE A 327 6.22 -6.96 1.47
C PHE A 327 5.52 -7.06 2.83
N ASP A 328 4.25 -6.70 2.91
CA ASP A 328 3.43 -7.10 4.06
C ASP A 328 3.33 -8.63 4.08
N SER A 329 3.75 -9.24 5.19
CA SER A 329 3.65 -10.69 5.38
C SER A 329 2.21 -11.19 5.42
N CYS A 330 1.24 -10.28 5.58
CA CYS A 330 -0.18 -10.53 5.43
C CYS A 330 -0.72 -10.31 4.00
N LEU A 331 0.17 -10.18 3.01
CA LEU A 331 -0.14 -10.04 1.58
C LEU A 331 -0.91 -8.77 1.15
N ARG A 332 -1.18 -7.85 2.08
CA ARG A 332 -1.85 -6.56 1.79
C ARG A 332 -0.89 -5.57 1.12
N GLY A 333 -1.45 -4.57 0.46
CA GLY A 333 -0.69 -3.52 -0.25
C GLY A 333 -0.77 -3.63 -1.77
N HIS A 334 -0.19 -2.66 -2.46
CA HIS A 334 -0.29 -2.53 -3.93
C HIS A 334 0.81 -3.33 -4.63
N ASN A 335 0.88 -4.65 -4.32
CA ASN A 335 2.03 -5.53 -4.56
C ASN A 335 2.66 -5.45 -5.97
N ARG A 336 1.83 -5.39 -7.02
CA ARG A 336 2.31 -5.29 -8.41
C ARG A 336 2.66 -3.85 -8.79
N LEU A 337 1.83 -2.91 -8.37
CA LEU A 337 1.87 -1.52 -8.79
C LEU A 337 3.10 -0.80 -8.23
N GLU A 338 3.44 -1.03 -6.96
CA GLU A 338 4.64 -0.46 -6.32
C GLU A 338 5.92 -0.89 -7.04
N MET A 339 6.06 -2.19 -7.33
CA MET A 339 7.18 -2.75 -8.08
C MET A 339 7.25 -2.20 -9.51
N ASN A 340 6.11 -2.17 -10.21
CA ASN A 340 6.02 -1.66 -11.57
C ASN A 340 6.38 -0.16 -11.67
N ALA A 341 6.02 0.65 -10.67
CA ALA A 341 6.38 2.06 -10.63
C ALA A 341 7.91 2.26 -10.62
N ILE A 342 8.64 1.50 -9.79
CA ILE A 342 10.12 1.53 -9.75
C ILE A 342 10.70 1.08 -11.10
N LYS A 343 10.23 -0.06 -11.63
CA LYS A 343 10.71 -0.59 -12.91
C LYS A 343 10.54 0.42 -14.04
N ARG A 344 9.35 1.04 -14.15
CA ARG A 344 9.05 2.03 -15.19
C ARG A 344 9.98 3.23 -15.06
N VAL A 345 10.16 3.76 -13.85
CA VAL A 345 11.04 4.92 -13.64
C VAL A 345 12.48 4.62 -14.03
N LEU A 346 13.02 3.46 -13.64
CA LEU A 346 14.40 3.10 -13.99
C LEU A 346 14.55 2.89 -15.50
N HIS A 347 13.59 2.21 -16.13
CA HIS A 347 13.54 2.05 -17.58
C HIS A 347 13.49 3.40 -18.32
N ASP A 348 12.66 4.35 -17.85
CA ASP A 348 12.55 5.70 -18.42
C ASP A 348 13.87 6.50 -18.33
N HIS A 349 14.78 6.12 -17.41
CA HIS A 349 16.13 6.70 -17.29
C HIS A 349 17.21 5.90 -18.05
N GLY A 350 16.81 4.91 -18.86
CA GLY A 350 17.71 4.10 -19.68
C GLY A 350 18.40 2.97 -18.91
N GLU A 351 17.98 2.66 -17.69
CA GLU A 351 18.48 1.49 -16.99
C GLU A 351 17.96 0.21 -17.66
N PRO A 352 18.77 -0.86 -17.77
CA PRO A 352 18.29 -2.17 -18.20
C PRO A 352 17.06 -2.67 -17.42
N CYS A 353 16.33 -3.64 -17.97
CA CYS A 353 15.31 -4.34 -17.18
C CYS A 353 15.96 -5.18 -16.08
N PHE A 354 15.19 -5.48 -15.02
CA PHE A 354 15.60 -6.46 -14.03
C PHE A 354 15.57 -7.87 -14.63
N ASP A 355 16.59 -8.68 -14.33
CA ASP A 355 16.63 -10.10 -14.68
C ASP A 355 15.57 -10.87 -13.90
N LEU A 356 15.46 -10.59 -12.60
CA LEU A 356 14.57 -11.29 -11.67
C LEU A 356 13.77 -10.30 -10.82
N GLU A 357 12.50 -10.64 -10.60
CA GLU A 357 11.62 -9.98 -9.63
C GLU A 357 11.33 -10.96 -8.49
N VAL A 358 11.93 -10.71 -7.32
CA VAL A 358 11.85 -11.63 -6.18
C VAL A 358 10.70 -11.24 -5.27
N TYR A 359 9.90 -12.22 -4.84
CA TYR A 359 8.78 -12.05 -3.92
C TYR A 359 8.94 -12.99 -2.73
N ALA A 360 9.15 -12.43 -1.55
CA ALA A 360 9.38 -13.19 -0.31
C ALA A 360 8.57 -12.57 0.85
N PRO A 361 7.32 -13.01 1.08
CA PRO A 361 6.45 -12.44 2.11
C PRO A 361 6.70 -12.99 3.52
N SER A 362 7.59 -13.95 3.74
CA SER A 362 7.81 -14.53 5.06
C SER A 362 8.29 -13.53 6.12
N TYR A 363 7.69 -13.62 7.30
CA TYR A 363 8.12 -12.97 8.53
C TYR A 363 8.16 -14.03 9.65
N PHE A 364 9.10 -14.96 9.57
CA PHE A 364 9.09 -16.17 10.39
C PHE A 364 9.26 -15.88 11.89
N GLN A 365 9.99 -14.81 12.23
CA GLN A 365 10.14 -14.31 13.60
C GLN A 365 8.81 -13.88 14.23
N GLN A 366 7.80 -13.64 13.39
CA GLN A 366 6.44 -13.31 13.79
C GLN A 366 5.45 -14.41 13.38
N GLY A 367 5.91 -15.64 13.12
CA GLY A 367 5.05 -16.75 12.75
C GLY A 367 4.39 -16.60 11.38
N ARG A 368 5.07 -16.01 10.39
CA ARG A 368 4.61 -16.01 8.99
C ARG A 368 5.64 -16.73 8.12
N ALA A 369 5.24 -17.83 7.50
CA ALA A 369 6.13 -18.66 6.69
C ALA A 369 5.55 -18.84 5.28
N THR A 370 6.42 -19.05 4.29
CA THR A 370 6.01 -19.44 2.94
C THR A 370 6.51 -20.87 2.68
N VAL A 371 5.59 -21.78 2.33
CA VAL A 371 5.89 -23.20 2.06
C VAL A 371 5.20 -23.62 0.78
N LEU A 372 5.95 -24.15 -0.19
CA LEU A 372 5.47 -24.50 -1.53
C LEU A 372 4.73 -23.34 -2.22
N GLY A 373 5.23 -22.10 -2.03
CA GLY A 373 4.62 -20.87 -2.52
C GLY A 373 3.35 -20.43 -1.78
N CYS A 374 2.90 -21.16 -0.75
CA CYS A 374 1.76 -20.81 0.10
C CYS A 374 2.23 -19.99 1.31
N GLN A 375 1.62 -18.82 1.51
CA GLN A 375 1.81 -18.04 2.73
C GLN A 375 0.92 -18.56 3.87
N LEU A 376 1.54 -18.86 5.00
CA LEU A 376 0.94 -19.43 6.20
C LEU A 376 1.12 -18.50 7.40
N ILE A 377 0.14 -18.49 8.30
CA ILE A 377 0.32 -18.09 9.69
C ILE A 377 0.69 -19.35 10.48
N VAL A 378 1.78 -19.29 11.24
CA VAL A 378 2.29 -20.37 12.06
C VAL A 378 2.09 -20.02 13.52
N LYS A 379 1.36 -20.87 14.25
CA LYS A 379 1.17 -20.78 15.70
C LYS A 379 1.41 -22.17 16.29
N ASP A 380 2.28 -22.27 17.29
CA ASP A 380 2.59 -23.53 17.98
C ASP A 380 2.99 -24.68 17.02
N GLY A 381 3.68 -24.34 15.92
CA GLY A 381 4.10 -25.29 14.87
C GLY A 381 2.98 -25.69 13.88
N GLU A 382 1.76 -25.21 14.08
CA GLU A 382 0.62 -25.41 13.18
C GLU A 382 0.50 -24.28 12.17
N GLY A 383 0.38 -24.64 10.89
CA GLY A 383 0.21 -23.69 9.79
C GLY A 383 -1.25 -23.51 9.40
N GLU A 384 -1.71 -22.28 9.31
CA GLU A 384 -3.00 -21.88 8.75
C GLU A 384 -2.79 -21.08 7.46
N PRO A 385 -3.39 -21.48 6.32
CA PRO A 385 -3.34 -20.70 5.09
C PRO A 385 -3.87 -19.30 5.28
N ILE A 386 -3.13 -18.29 4.83
CA ILE A 386 -3.46 -16.90 5.14
C ILE A 386 -4.79 -16.42 4.53
N SER A 387 -5.27 -17.05 3.46
CA SER A 387 -6.61 -16.84 2.89
C SER A 387 -7.76 -17.29 3.79
N ASN A 388 -7.51 -18.12 4.81
CA ASN A 388 -8.54 -18.57 5.75
C ASN A 388 -8.71 -17.62 6.95
N THR A 389 -7.76 -16.70 7.12
CA THR A 389 -7.68 -15.78 8.25
C THR A 389 -8.42 -14.46 7.99
N GLU A 390 -8.56 -13.64 9.02
CA GLU A 390 -9.15 -12.31 8.95
C GLU A 390 -8.38 -11.34 8.02
N TYR A 391 -7.08 -11.55 7.81
CA TYR A 391 -6.25 -10.69 6.98
C TYR A 391 -6.69 -10.66 5.50
N SER A 392 -7.31 -11.76 5.04
CA SER A 392 -7.81 -11.92 3.67
C SER A 392 -9.11 -11.14 3.38
N ARG A 393 -9.76 -10.62 4.42
CA ARG A 393 -11.08 -9.98 4.35
C ARG A 393 -11.02 -8.48 4.63
N VAL A 394 -9.82 -7.90 4.69
CA VAL A 394 -9.63 -6.46 4.91
C VAL A 394 -10.16 -5.70 3.69
N PRO A 395 -11.13 -4.79 3.84
CA PRO A 395 -11.68 -4.04 2.71
C PRO A 395 -10.61 -3.30 1.90
N GLY A 396 -10.62 -3.48 0.58
CA GLY A 396 -9.64 -2.92 -0.36
C GLY A 396 -8.37 -3.77 -0.56
N PHE A 397 -8.17 -4.81 0.25
CA PHE A 397 -7.04 -5.75 0.16
C PHE A 397 -7.49 -7.21 0.19
N GLU A 398 -8.72 -7.48 -0.23
CA GLU A 398 -9.27 -8.82 -0.21
C GLU A 398 -8.53 -9.75 -1.17
N TYR A 399 -8.27 -10.98 -0.74
CA TYR A 399 -7.71 -12.04 -1.57
C TYR A 399 -8.27 -13.39 -1.13
N ASN A 400 -8.38 -14.34 -2.07
CA ASN A 400 -8.96 -15.67 -1.82
C ASN A 400 -7.95 -16.81 -1.94
N SER A 401 -6.70 -16.50 -2.31
CA SER A 401 -5.63 -17.48 -2.45
C SER A 401 -4.48 -17.17 -1.48
N SER A 402 -3.89 -18.22 -0.93
CA SER A 402 -2.65 -18.13 -0.15
C SER A 402 -1.40 -18.29 -1.01
N LEU A 403 -1.55 -18.62 -2.30
CA LEU A 403 -0.42 -18.69 -3.22
C LEU A 403 0.11 -17.29 -3.54
N VAL A 404 1.37 -17.07 -3.23
CA VAL A 404 2.07 -15.83 -3.57
C VAL A 404 2.08 -15.64 -5.10
N SER A 405 2.15 -16.74 -5.87
CA SER A 405 2.08 -16.68 -7.33
C SER A 405 0.79 -16.07 -7.84
N ASP A 406 -0.36 -16.34 -7.21
CA ASP A 406 -1.66 -15.80 -7.66
C ASP A 406 -1.74 -14.30 -7.40
N LEU A 407 -1.12 -13.82 -6.32
CA LEU A 407 -1.04 -12.40 -5.97
C LEU A 407 -0.19 -11.60 -6.97
N VAL A 408 0.92 -12.19 -7.43
CA VAL A 408 1.92 -11.49 -8.27
C VAL A 408 1.73 -11.75 -9.76
N SER A 409 0.96 -12.78 -10.14
CA SER A 409 0.51 -13.01 -11.51
C SER A 409 -0.37 -11.87 -11.97
N ASP A 410 -0.34 -11.55 -13.26
CA ASP A 410 -1.24 -10.59 -13.88
C ASP A 410 -1.79 -11.24 -15.14
N GLU A 411 -3.10 -11.50 -15.16
CA GLU A 411 -3.78 -12.17 -16.27
C GLU A 411 -3.61 -11.41 -17.61
N PHE A 412 -3.27 -10.12 -17.56
CA PHE A 412 -3.15 -9.24 -18.73
C PHE A 412 -1.71 -9.03 -19.22
N ASP A 413 -0.71 -9.44 -18.43
CA ASP A 413 0.71 -9.35 -18.75
C ASP A 413 1.24 -10.70 -19.27
N ARG A 414 1.80 -10.70 -20.48
CA ARG A 414 2.30 -11.92 -21.13
C ARG A 414 3.58 -12.46 -20.46
N PHE A 415 4.30 -11.62 -19.71
CA PHE A 415 5.49 -11.99 -18.95
C PHE A 415 5.16 -12.49 -17.53
N SER A 416 3.97 -12.17 -17.00
CA SER A 416 3.52 -12.66 -15.69
C SER A 416 3.43 -14.19 -15.58
N ARG A 417 3.43 -14.90 -16.70
CA ARG A 417 3.38 -16.37 -16.79
C ARG A 417 4.71 -17.05 -16.47
N ARG A 418 5.81 -16.29 -16.33
CA ARG A 418 7.13 -16.82 -15.95
C ARG A 418 7.34 -16.68 -14.45
N ILE A 419 6.76 -17.60 -13.68
CA ILE A 419 6.95 -17.69 -12.23
C ILE A 419 7.83 -18.91 -11.94
N PHE A 420 8.93 -18.67 -11.26
CA PHE A 420 9.79 -19.69 -10.68
C PHE A 420 9.54 -19.76 -9.17
N SER A 421 9.42 -20.97 -8.63
CA SER A 421 9.34 -21.19 -7.18
C SER A 421 10.71 -21.65 -6.68
N LEU A 422 11.33 -20.84 -5.84
CA LEU A 422 12.50 -21.23 -5.05
C LEU A 422 11.97 -21.77 -3.72
N ASP A 423 11.62 -23.05 -3.71
CA ASP A 423 10.98 -23.69 -2.56
C ASP A 423 11.97 -24.01 -1.41
N CYS A 424 11.46 -24.06 -0.19
CA CYS A 424 12.25 -24.25 1.03
C CYS A 424 12.91 -25.64 1.08
N ILE A 425 12.30 -26.65 0.46
CA ILE A 425 12.88 -28.01 0.38
C ILE A 425 14.16 -27.95 -0.46
N SER A 426 14.10 -27.31 -1.63
CA SER A 426 15.23 -27.12 -2.52
C SER A 426 16.34 -26.30 -1.83
N LEU A 427 15.99 -25.20 -1.16
CA LEU A 427 16.94 -24.38 -0.39
C LEU A 427 17.68 -25.20 0.68
N ARG A 428 16.99 -26.15 1.31
CA ARG A 428 17.55 -26.98 2.40
C ARG A 428 18.36 -28.16 1.92
N THR A 429 18.01 -28.78 0.79
CA THR A 429 18.52 -30.10 0.41
C THR A 429 19.42 -30.12 -0.82
N LYS A 430 19.34 -29.11 -1.70
CA LYS A 430 20.14 -29.06 -2.91
C LYS A 430 21.44 -28.29 -2.71
N PRO A 431 22.51 -28.59 -3.47
CA PRO A 431 23.67 -27.72 -3.58
C PRO A 431 23.25 -26.32 -4.03
N LEU A 432 23.64 -25.26 -3.31
CA LEU A 432 23.22 -23.90 -3.63
C LEU A 432 23.77 -23.43 -4.99
N GLU A 433 24.90 -23.98 -5.41
CA GLU A 433 25.54 -23.71 -6.70
C GLU A 433 24.67 -24.19 -7.88
N GLU A 434 23.93 -25.30 -7.71
CA GLU A 434 22.93 -25.77 -8.67
C GLU A 434 21.78 -24.75 -8.77
N LEU A 435 21.29 -24.27 -7.63
CA LEU A 435 20.21 -23.28 -7.58
C LEU A 435 20.64 -21.94 -8.20
N ILE A 436 21.85 -21.48 -7.91
CA ILE A 436 22.43 -20.27 -8.53
C ILE A 436 22.52 -20.43 -10.05
N ALA A 437 23.02 -21.55 -10.54
CA ALA A 437 23.10 -21.81 -11.99
C ALA A 437 21.71 -21.83 -12.65
N ARG A 438 20.74 -22.46 -11.98
CA ARG A 438 19.36 -22.55 -12.46
C ARG A 438 18.66 -21.19 -12.48
N LEU A 439 18.78 -20.38 -11.42
CA LEU A 439 18.21 -19.04 -11.39
C LEU A 439 18.92 -18.11 -12.39
N GLY A 440 20.23 -18.26 -12.55
CA GLY A 440 21.03 -17.45 -13.48
C GLY A 440 20.67 -17.66 -14.96
N SER A 441 20.13 -18.83 -15.30
CA SER A 441 19.67 -19.16 -16.66
C SER A 441 18.19 -18.85 -16.93
N LEU A 442 17.46 -18.33 -15.93
CA LEU A 442 16.07 -17.94 -16.12
C LEU A 442 15.96 -16.78 -17.14
N PRO A 443 14.90 -16.76 -17.96
CA PRO A 443 14.66 -15.64 -18.86
C PRO A 443 14.53 -14.30 -18.13
N LEU A 444 14.91 -13.21 -18.80
CA LEU A 444 14.73 -11.84 -18.32
C LEU A 444 13.29 -11.59 -17.86
N GLY A 445 13.15 -10.91 -16.71
CA GLY A 445 11.88 -10.54 -16.10
C GLY A 445 11.14 -11.71 -15.43
N THR A 446 11.82 -12.82 -15.13
CA THR A 446 11.20 -13.95 -14.42
C THR A 446 10.88 -13.54 -12.98
N LYS A 447 9.64 -13.80 -12.55
CA LYS A 447 9.23 -13.61 -11.16
C LYS A 447 9.65 -14.84 -10.35
N VAL A 448 10.25 -14.62 -9.18
CA VAL A 448 10.73 -15.67 -8.29
C VAL A 448 9.98 -15.57 -6.97
N VAL A 449 9.16 -16.56 -6.65
CA VAL A 449 8.58 -16.70 -5.31
C VAL A 449 9.57 -17.48 -4.46
N VAL A 450 9.95 -16.93 -3.31
CA VAL A 450 10.93 -17.54 -2.40
C VAL A 450 10.22 -18.00 -1.14
N ASP A 451 10.34 -19.30 -0.86
CA ASP A 451 9.87 -19.90 0.38
C ASP A 451 10.88 -19.67 1.50
N ILE A 452 10.41 -19.21 2.65
CA ILE A 452 11.23 -19.05 3.86
C ILE A 452 10.41 -19.49 5.06
N VAL A 453 10.93 -20.43 5.84
CA VAL A 453 10.30 -20.93 7.07
C VAL A 453 11.13 -20.54 8.29
N ASP A 454 12.45 -20.49 8.17
CA ASP A 454 13.35 -20.08 9.24
C ASP A 454 14.56 -19.28 8.72
N GLU A 455 15.50 -19.02 9.63
CA GLU A 455 16.73 -18.28 9.35
C GLU A 455 17.63 -18.96 8.31
N HIS A 456 17.69 -20.30 8.28
CA HIS A 456 18.53 -21.03 7.35
C HIS A 456 18.05 -20.83 5.91
N ASP A 457 16.73 -20.91 5.70
CA ASP A 457 16.11 -20.64 4.39
C ASP A 457 16.38 -19.20 3.94
N SER A 458 16.25 -18.25 4.87
CA SER A 458 16.46 -16.83 4.59
C SER A 458 17.91 -16.52 4.19
N LEU A 459 18.89 -17.02 4.95
CA LEU A 459 20.32 -16.84 4.64
C LEU A 459 20.72 -17.54 3.34
N ALA A 460 20.25 -18.77 3.10
CA ALA A 460 20.51 -19.48 1.86
C ALA A 460 19.93 -18.74 0.64
N ALA A 461 18.69 -18.25 0.74
CA ALA A 461 18.08 -17.44 -0.32
C ALA A 461 18.84 -16.14 -0.54
N ALA A 462 19.18 -15.40 0.51
CA ALA A 462 19.96 -14.17 0.42
C ALA A 462 21.33 -14.39 -0.24
N TYR A 463 22.03 -15.47 0.14
CA TYR A 463 23.30 -15.87 -0.47
C TYR A 463 23.15 -16.14 -1.97
N ILE A 464 22.13 -16.90 -2.39
CA ILE A 464 21.86 -17.15 -3.82
C ILE A 464 21.65 -15.83 -4.57
N LEU A 465 20.82 -14.93 -4.03
CA LEU A 465 20.53 -13.63 -4.66
C LEU A 465 21.80 -12.78 -4.78
N TYR A 466 22.62 -12.71 -3.72
CA TYR A 466 23.90 -12.00 -3.76
C TYR A 466 24.86 -12.60 -4.79
N MET A 467 24.95 -13.92 -4.89
CA MET A 467 25.80 -14.59 -5.89
C MET A 467 25.32 -14.38 -7.34
N LEU A 468 24.03 -14.12 -7.54
CA LEU A 468 23.49 -13.72 -8.84
C LEU A 468 23.83 -12.25 -9.16
N GLU A 469 23.65 -11.35 -8.18
CA GLU A 469 24.02 -9.94 -8.29
C GLU A 469 25.52 -9.78 -8.59
N SER A 470 26.39 -10.53 -7.91
CA SER A 470 27.85 -10.50 -8.15
C SER A 470 28.25 -11.03 -9.54
N LYS A 471 27.38 -11.82 -10.18
CA LYS A 471 27.50 -12.25 -11.59
C LYS A 471 26.82 -11.28 -12.57
N GLY A 472 26.43 -10.09 -12.11
CA GLY A 472 25.86 -9.02 -12.92
C GLY A 472 24.34 -9.09 -13.12
N LYS A 473 23.62 -10.00 -12.44
CA LYS A 473 22.16 -10.04 -12.51
C LYS A 473 21.55 -8.86 -11.76
N ARG A 474 20.54 -8.23 -12.36
CA ARG A 474 19.75 -7.17 -11.73
C ARG A 474 18.51 -7.75 -11.10
N ILE A 475 18.38 -7.56 -9.79
CA ILE A 475 17.27 -8.13 -9.01
C ILE A 475 16.49 -6.99 -8.36
N LEU A 476 15.16 -7.04 -8.47
CA LEU A 476 14.25 -6.19 -7.72
C LEU A 476 13.51 -7.06 -6.70
N CYS A 477 13.66 -6.77 -5.41
CA CYS A 477 13.04 -7.57 -4.36
C CYS A 477 11.77 -6.90 -3.83
N ARG A 478 10.71 -7.68 -3.64
CA ARG A 478 9.61 -7.37 -2.72
C ARG A 478 9.70 -8.33 -1.55
N ALA A 479 10.18 -7.83 -0.42
CA ALA A 479 10.62 -8.67 0.70
C ALA A 479 10.02 -8.21 2.03
N ALA A 480 9.51 -9.16 2.80
CA ALA A 480 9.20 -9.00 4.20
C ALA A 480 10.50 -9.03 5.04
N PRO A 481 10.44 -8.67 6.34
CA PRO A 481 11.64 -8.49 7.17
C PRO A 481 12.60 -9.69 7.22
N SER A 482 12.12 -10.93 7.09
CA SER A 482 12.99 -12.11 7.15
C SER A 482 14.08 -12.10 6.09
N LEU A 483 13.70 -11.90 4.81
CA LEU A 483 14.66 -11.91 3.71
C LEU A 483 15.56 -10.67 3.76
N LEU A 484 15.01 -9.51 4.14
CA LEU A 484 15.81 -8.29 4.30
C LEU A 484 16.91 -8.47 5.36
N LEU A 485 16.62 -9.16 6.47
CA LEU A 485 17.62 -9.49 7.50
C LEU A 485 18.68 -10.45 6.96
N GLY A 486 18.24 -11.49 6.23
CA GLY A 486 19.14 -12.41 5.54
C GLY A 486 20.04 -11.70 4.53
N MET A 487 19.51 -10.73 3.78
CA MET A 487 20.27 -9.91 2.82
C MET A 487 21.35 -9.03 3.46
N LEU A 488 21.27 -8.78 4.77
CA LEU A 488 22.32 -8.12 5.55
C LEU A 488 23.37 -9.08 6.10
N GLY A 489 23.20 -10.39 5.90
CA GLY A 489 24.01 -11.41 6.54
C GLY A 489 23.85 -11.42 8.07
N ARG A 490 22.75 -10.89 8.60
CA ARG A 490 22.51 -10.79 10.04
C ARG A 490 21.66 -11.96 10.53
N SER A 491 21.95 -12.42 11.75
CA SER A 491 21.13 -13.39 12.45
C SER A 491 20.08 -12.71 13.32
N VAL A 492 18.98 -13.40 13.60
CA VAL A 492 17.99 -13.02 14.62
C VAL A 492 18.66 -12.81 15.98
N ALA A 493 19.69 -13.59 16.31
CA ALA A 493 20.44 -13.44 17.56
C ALA A 493 21.21 -12.11 17.66
N ALA A 494 21.44 -11.42 16.53
CA ALA A 494 22.12 -10.13 16.48
C ALA A 494 21.17 -8.93 16.61
N ILE A 495 19.86 -9.17 16.76
CA ILE A 495 18.88 -8.11 16.97
C ILE A 495 19.09 -7.52 18.37
N PRO A 496 19.27 -6.19 18.52
CA PRO A 496 19.47 -5.56 19.81
C PRO A 496 18.31 -5.86 20.78
N THR A 497 18.66 -6.25 22.00
CA THR A 497 17.70 -6.34 23.11
C THR A 497 17.44 -4.94 23.69
N ILE A 498 16.39 -4.79 24.51
CA ILE A 498 16.15 -3.55 25.26
C ILE A 498 17.40 -3.11 26.06
N ASN A 499 18.14 -4.07 26.63
CA ASN A 499 19.33 -3.79 27.42
C ASN A 499 20.47 -3.22 26.56
N ASP A 500 20.63 -3.74 25.34
CA ASP A 500 21.61 -3.23 24.37
C ASP A 500 21.30 -1.79 23.94
N LEU A 501 20.01 -1.41 24.00
CA LEU A 501 19.51 -0.09 23.63
C LEU A 501 19.51 0.92 24.77
N SER A 502 20.01 0.59 25.97
CA SER A 502 19.95 1.47 27.15
C SER A 502 20.52 2.88 26.94
N LYS A 503 21.54 3.04 26.08
CA LYS A 503 22.14 4.34 25.72
C LYS A 503 21.32 5.13 24.69
N GLU A 504 20.41 4.47 24.00
CA GLU A 504 19.51 5.01 22.98
C GLU A 504 18.11 5.29 23.55
N LEU A 505 17.99 5.33 24.88
CA LEU A 505 16.74 5.63 25.59
C LEU A 505 16.67 7.10 26.01
N PRO A 506 15.45 7.66 26.13
CA PRO A 506 15.27 9.03 26.59
C PRO A 506 15.78 9.22 28.02
N ALA A 507 16.50 10.32 28.26
CA ALA A 507 16.99 10.66 29.60
C ALA A 507 15.87 11.00 30.60
N GLU A 508 14.80 11.66 30.14
CA GLU A 508 13.64 12.02 30.98
C GLU A 508 12.46 11.08 30.70
N GLY A 509 12.55 9.87 31.24
CA GLY A 509 11.57 8.79 31.01
C GLY A 509 10.12 9.09 31.41
N ARG A 510 9.86 10.04 32.32
CA ARG A 510 8.50 10.43 32.72
C ARG A 510 7.82 11.46 31.81
N ARG A 511 8.57 12.12 30.92
CA ARG A 511 8.00 13.10 29.98
C ARG A 511 7.68 12.42 28.66
N GLY A 512 6.61 11.64 28.68
CA GLY A 512 6.13 10.87 27.54
C GLY A 512 4.78 11.31 27.05
N LEU A 513 4.48 10.97 25.79
CA LEU A 513 3.13 11.03 25.23
C LEU A 513 2.81 9.71 24.54
N ILE A 514 1.58 9.23 24.70
CA ILE A 514 1.09 8.03 24.03
C ILE A 514 -0.09 8.41 23.15
N VAL A 515 -0.06 7.99 21.88
CA VAL A 515 -1.10 8.27 20.88
C VAL A 515 -1.60 6.97 20.26
N ALA A 516 -2.90 6.73 20.35
CA ALA A 516 -3.54 5.54 19.79
C ALA A 516 -4.73 5.92 18.90
N GLY A 517 -4.60 5.66 17.60
CA GLY A 517 -5.69 5.83 16.62
C GLY A 517 -6.34 4.51 16.17
N SER A 518 -5.68 3.37 16.43
CA SER A 518 -6.18 2.04 16.09
C SER A 518 -7.10 1.50 17.17
N LEU A 519 -8.20 0.85 16.77
CA LEU A 519 -9.24 0.35 17.69
C LEU A 519 -9.53 -1.14 17.48
N SER A 520 -8.52 -1.90 17.06
CA SER A 520 -8.62 -3.37 17.10
C SER A 520 -8.90 -3.85 18.52
N SER A 521 -9.53 -5.02 18.67
CA SER A 521 -9.81 -5.60 19.99
C SER A 521 -8.54 -5.72 20.85
N LEU A 522 -7.41 -6.06 20.23
CA LEU A 522 -6.10 -6.08 20.91
C LEU A 522 -5.66 -4.69 21.36
N THR A 523 -5.81 -3.67 20.52
CA THR A 523 -5.46 -2.29 20.92
C THR A 523 -6.31 -1.85 22.11
N LYS A 524 -7.62 -2.14 22.10
CA LYS A 524 -8.50 -1.82 23.25
C LYS A 524 -8.05 -2.52 24.54
N ALA A 525 -7.67 -3.80 24.47
CA ALA A 525 -7.14 -4.52 25.62
C ALA A 525 -5.83 -3.90 26.15
N GLN A 526 -4.91 -3.57 25.24
CA GLN A 526 -3.64 -2.92 25.60
C GLN A 526 -3.84 -1.55 26.25
N LEU A 527 -4.78 -0.75 25.75
CA LEU A 527 -5.09 0.56 26.33
C LEU A 527 -5.74 0.45 27.70
N ARG A 528 -6.59 -0.58 27.95
CA ARG A 528 -7.17 -0.84 29.27
C ARG A 528 -6.09 -1.14 30.30
N THR A 529 -5.23 -2.13 30.04
CA THR A 529 -4.10 -2.45 30.92
C THR A 529 -3.24 -1.22 31.19
N LEU A 530 -2.96 -0.42 30.16
CA LEU A 530 -2.15 0.79 30.29
C LEU A 530 -2.84 1.87 31.14
N SER A 531 -4.16 2.04 31.01
CA SER A 531 -4.95 3.03 31.76
C SER A 531 -5.11 2.73 33.25
N GLU A 532 -4.85 1.49 33.67
CA GLU A 532 -4.89 1.08 35.08
C GLU A 532 -3.63 1.51 35.85
N ARG A 533 -2.60 2.00 35.14
CA ARG A 533 -1.38 2.51 35.77
C ARG A 533 -1.60 3.90 36.38
N GLY A 534 -1.04 4.12 37.58
CA GLY A 534 -1.17 5.39 38.30
C GLY A 534 -0.41 6.59 37.69
N ASP A 535 0.50 6.36 36.75
CA ASP A 535 1.29 7.39 36.06
C ASP A 535 0.74 7.78 34.68
N ILE A 536 -0.29 7.09 34.19
CA ILE A 536 -0.94 7.37 32.90
C ILE A 536 -2.22 8.18 33.11
N ALA A 537 -2.39 9.25 32.32
CA ALA A 537 -3.62 10.03 32.29
C ALA A 537 -4.33 9.85 30.94
N LEU A 538 -5.48 9.18 30.94
CA LEU A 538 -6.27 8.98 29.74
C LEU A 538 -6.92 10.31 29.27
N VAL A 539 -6.74 10.65 28.00
CA VAL A 539 -7.30 11.85 27.36
C VAL A 539 -8.12 11.42 26.13
N PRO A 540 -9.37 10.97 26.33
CA PRO A 540 -10.21 10.52 25.23
C PRO A 540 -10.91 11.70 24.55
N PHE A 541 -11.15 11.61 23.25
CA PHE A 541 -11.94 12.60 22.50
C PHE A 541 -13.02 11.96 21.62
N GLU A 542 -14.09 12.69 21.37
CA GLU A 542 -15.20 12.25 20.53
C GLU A 542 -14.99 12.66 19.07
N THR A 543 -15.26 11.73 18.15
CA THR A 543 -15.18 11.99 16.71
C THR A 543 -16.20 13.04 16.26
N ALA A 544 -17.41 13.05 16.84
CA ALA A 544 -18.45 14.05 16.57
C ALA A 544 -18.02 15.48 16.95
N HIS A 545 -17.28 15.65 18.04
CA HIS A 545 -16.79 16.99 18.43
C HIS A 545 -15.72 17.53 17.47
N ILE A 546 -15.03 16.64 16.74
CA ILE A 546 -14.07 17.02 15.70
C ILE A 546 -14.79 17.46 14.42
N SER A 547 -15.91 16.83 14.03
CA SER A 547 -16.64 17.25 12.83
C SER A 547 -17.19 18.68 12.97
N ASP A 548 -17.60 19.05 14.18
CA ASP A 548 -18.33 20.30 14.42
C ASP A 548 -17.42 21.45 14.85
N SER A 549 -16.31 21.16 15.54
CA SER A 549 -15.44 22.17 16.17
C SER A 549 -13.97 21.72 16.29
N ARG A 550 -13.44 21.21 15.17
CA ARG A 550 -12.09 20.63 15.07
C ARG A 550 -10.98 21.43 15.77
N LEU A 551 -10.76 22.68 15.35
CA LEU A 551 -9.63 23.49 15.81
C LEU A 551 -9.67 23.73 17.33
N SER A 552 -10.83 24.05 17.90
CA SER A 552 -10.98 24.24 19.34
C SER A 552 -10.80 22.95 20.13
N THR A 553 -11.27 21.82 19.59
CA THR A 553 -11.12 20.50 20.23
C THR A 553 -9.66 20.08 20.26
N VAL A 554 -8.96 20.18 19.12
CA VAL A 554 -7.52 19.91 19.01
C VAL A 554 -6.72 20.76 19.99
N LYS A 555 -6.96 22.07 20.00
CA LYS A 555 -6.25 23.00 20.91
C LYS A 555 -6.46 22.64 22.37
N ARG A 556 -7.70 22.35 22.78
CA ARG A 556 -8.04 21.96 24.15
C ARG A 556 -7.34 20.68 24.58
N ILE A 557 -7.29 19.67 23.71
CA ILE A 557 -6.63 18.38 24.01
C ILE A 557 -5.12 18.58 24.13
N SER A 558 -4.51 19.36 23.23
CA SER A 558 -3.07 19.65 23.23
C SER A 558 -2.66 20.36 24.53
N GLN A 559 -3.40 21.39 24.93
CA GLN A 559 -3.20 22.11 26.19
C GLN A 559 -3.35 21.19 27.41
N ARG A 560 -4.35 20.29 27.40
CA ARG A 560 -4.53 19.30 28.47
C ARG A 560 -3.35 18.34 28.55
N CYS A 561 -2.82 17.88 27.41
CA CYS A 561 -1.64 17.02 27.38
C CYS A 561 -0.42 17.72 27.98
N SER A 562 -0.15 18.97 27.59
CA SER A 562 0.94 19.77 28.16
C SER A 562 0.81 19.96 29.67
N ALA A 563 -0.38 20.30 30.17
CA ALA A 563 -0.62 20.45 31.61
C ALA A 563 -0.43 19.15 32.41
N LEU A 564 -0.82 18.00 31.83
CA LEU A 564 -0.63 16.68 32.44
C LEU A 564 0.86 16.30 32.52
N MET A 565 1.62 16.53 31.46
CA MET A 565 3.07 16.30 31.45
C MET A 565 3.80 17.16 32.49
N GLN A 566 3.42 18.42 32.64
CA GLN A 566 3.96 19.31 33.69
C GLN A 566 3.61 18.83 35.10
N SER A 567 2.50 18.13 35.25
CA SER A 567 2.05 17.53 36.51
C SER A 567 2.64 16.14 36.76
N GLY A 568 3.56 15.66 35.91
CA GLY A 568 4.23 14.36 36.06
C GLY A 568 3.46 13.15 35.52
N PHE A 569 2.34 13.36 34.83
CA PHE A 569 1.58 12.30 34.17
C PHE A 569 1.99 12.12 32.72
N ILE A 570 1.86 10.89 32.22
CA ILE A 570 2.01 10.57 30.79
C ILE A 570 0.62 10.58 30.15
N PRO A 571 0.31 11.52 29.25
CA PRO A 571 -0.99 11.55 28.59
C PRO A 571 -1.12 10.37 27.61
N LEU A 572 -2.30 9.74 27.61
CA LEU A 572 -2.71 8.74 26.63
C LEU A 572 -3.87 9.31 25.81
N VAL A 573 -3.56 9.75 24.59
CA VAL A 573 -4.54 10.34 23.66
C VAL A 573 -5.14 9.26 22.78
N THR A 574 -6.47 9.16 22.79
CA THR A 574 -7.23 8.19 21.98
C THR A 574 -8.65 8.70 21.70
N THR A 575 -9.35 8.09 20.74
CA THR A 575 -10.78 8.37 20.50
C THR A 575 -11.66 7.61 21.49
N ARG A 576 -12.81 8.15 21.92
CA ARG A 576 -13.83 7.45 22.76
C ARG A 576 -14.35 6.14 22.19
N LEU A 577 -14.16 5.88 20.90
CA LEU A 577 -14.44 4.57 20.26
C LEU A 577 -13.64 3.40 20.88
N TRP A 578 -12.68 3.65 21.77
CA TRP A 578 -12.02 2.63 22.59
C TRP A 578 -12.96 2.00 23.65
N GLU A 579 -13.97 2.74 24.12
CA GLU A 579 -14.97 2.30 25.10
C GLU A 579 -16.09 1.45 24.47
N ASP A 580 -16.44 1.72 23.20
CA ASP A 580 -17.62 1.16 22.54
C ASP A 580 -17.35 -0.09 21.69
N THR A 581 -18.38 -0.92 21.46
CA THR A 581 -18.39 -2.02 20.46
C THR A 581 -18.68 -1.54 19.03
N ALA A 582 -18.54 -0.23 18.79
CA ALA A 582 -18.91 0.43 17.55
C ALA A 582 -18.28 -0.20 16.29
N GLN A 583 -19.03 -0.15 15.19
CA GLN A 583 -18.56 -0.51 13.85
C GLN A 583 -17.32 0.30 13.48
N PHE A 584 -16.47 -0.29 12.63
CA PHE A 584 -15.28 0.38 12.11
C PHE A 584 -15.67 1.75 11.53
N PRO A 585 -14.94 2.83 11.87
CA PRO A 585 -15.21 4.15 11.31
C PRO A 585 -15.15 4.10 9.80
N THR A 586 -16.01 4.88 9.14
CA THR A 586 -15.93 5.12 7.70
C THR A 586 -14.52 5.61 7.35
N GLN A 587 -14.13 5.48 6.07
CA GLN A 587 -12.83 5.97 5.61
C GLN A 587 -12.63 7.47 5.94
N GLU A 588 -13.70 8.26 5.85
CA GLU A 588 -13.71 9.69 6.15
C GLU A 588 -13.48 9.96 7.64
N GLU A 589 -14.20 9.26 8.52
CA GLU A 589 -14.00 9.36 9.97
C GLU A 589 -12.61 8.91 10.39
N ARG A 590 -12.08 7.84 9.77
CA ARG A 590 -10.72 7.37 10.04
C ARG A 590 -9.69 8.43 9.68
N ASN A 591 -9.82 9.05 8.50
CA ASN A 591 -8.93 10.13 8.08
C ASN A 591 -9.05 11.33 9.03
N LEU A 592 -10.27 11.71 9.40
CA LEU A 592 -10.53 12.79 10.34
C LEU A 592 -9.80 12.57 11.68
N VAL A 593 -9.89 11.36 12.23
CA VAL A 593 -9.18 10.94 13.45
C VAL A 593 -7.67 11.02 13.27
N LEU A 594 -7.13 10.45 12.19
CA LEU A 594 -5.69 10.43 11.94
C LEU A 594 -5.13 11.84 11.80
N ASP A 595 -5.83 12.73 11.11
CA ASP A 595 -5.43 14.11 10.93
C ASP A 595 -5.50 14.86 12.27
N SER A 596 -6.54 14.64 13.08
CA SER A 596 -6.67 15.29 14.40
C SER A 596 -5.61 14.83 15.39
N LEU A 597 -5.25 13.54 15.38
CA LEU A 597 -4.13 13.04 16.18
C LEU A 597 -2.81 13.69 15.77
N GLY A 598 -2.59 13.89 14.47
CA GLY A 598 -1.45 14.65 13.96
C GLY A 598 -1.45 16.10 14.46
N GLU A 599 -2.57 16.81 14.31
CA GLU A 599 -2.70 18.20 14.75
C GLU A 599 -2.52 18.35 16.27
N ILE A 600 -3.07 17.45 17.08
CA ILE A 600 -2.88 17.46 18.54
C ILE A 600 -1.40 17.40 18.91
N VAL A 601 -0.63 16.55 18.22
CA VAL A 601 0.81 16.41 18.46
C VAL A 601 1.58 17.62 17.93
N SER A 602 1.13 18.24 16.83
CA SER A 602 1.73 19.47 16.29
C SER A 602 1.50 20.69 17.19
N ASP A 603 0.37 20.74 17.90
CA ASP A 603 -0.06 21.89 18.71
C ASP A 603 0.36 21.79 20.19
N LEU A 604 1.20 20.82 20.55
CA LEU A 604 1.75 20.70 21.90
C LEU A 604 2.62 21.92 22.24
N GLU A 605 2.36 22.53 23.39
CA GLU A 605 3.20 23.63 23.92
C GLU A 605 4.54 23.12 24.47
N GLU A 606 4.61 21.82 24.79
CA GLU A 606 5.79 21.17 25.36
C GLU A 606 6.06 19.84 24.63
N ILE A 607 7.26 19.72 24.07
CA ILE A 607 7.66 18.52 23.33
C ILE A 607 8.17 17.45 24.30
N PRO A 608 7.49 16.28 24.42
CA PRO A 608 7.92 15.21 25.30
C PRO A 608 9.27 14.63 24.89
N SER A 609 9.94 13.96 25.82
CA SER A 609 11.20 13.27 25.59
C SER A 609 11.04 12.02 24.73
N TRP A 610 9.84 11.43 24.75
CA TRP A 610 9.47 10.33 23.88
C TRP A 610 7.99 10.33 23.51
N LEU A 611 7.68 9.71 22.38
CA LEU A 611 6.32 9.52 21.86
C LEU A 611 6.09 8.05 21.51
N LEU A 612 5.05 7.42 22.06
CA LEU A 612 4.62 6.08 21.65
C LEU A 612 3.41 6.20 20.74
N ILE A 613 3.49 5.63 19.53
CA ILE A 613 2.41 5.70 18.54
C ILE A 613 1.90 4.30 18.22
N LYS A 614 0.60 4.08 18.41
CA LYS A 614 -0.07 2.79 18.18
C LYS A 614 -0.88 2.77 16.88
N GLY A 615 -0.48 1.85 15.99
CA GLY A 615 -1.11 1.59 14.69
C GLY A 615 -0.29 2.16 13.52
N SER A 616 -0.22 1.42 12.41
CA SER A 616 0.60 1.77 11.24
C SER A 616 0.23 3.11 10.60
N ASP A 617 -1.06 3.33 10.30
CA ASP A 617 -1.53 4.61 9.74
C ASP A 617 -1.35 5.76 10.74
N THR A 618 -1.61 5.50 12.03
CA THR A 618 -1.37 6.46 13.12
C THR A 618 0.11 6.87 13.17
N CYS A 619 1.03 5.91 13.12
CA CYS A 619 2.47 6.15 13.11
C CYS A 619 2.84 7.13 12.01
N LEU A 620 2.40 6.87 10.79
CA LEU A 620 2.77 7.68 9.64
C LEU A 620 2.15 9.09 9.70
N SER A 621 0.88 9.20 10.09
CA SER A 621 0.19 10.49 10.23
C SER A 621 0.84 11.34 11.33
N VAL A 622 1.02 10.77 12.52
CA VAL A 622 1.57 11.48 13.67
C VAL A 622 3.04 11.85 13.45
N LEU A 623 3.84 10.98 12.85
CA LEU A 623 5.23 11.32 12.51
C LEU A 623 5.31 12.49 11.51
N ARG A 624 4.56 12.43 10.41
CA ARG A 624 4.64 13.41 9.33
C ARG A 624 4.00 14.75 9.69
N TRP A 625 2.82 14.73 10.31
CA TRP A 625 2.02 15.94 10.53
C TRP A 625 2.13 16.47 11.95
N GLY A 626 2.25 15.58 12.94
CA GLY A 626 2.43 15.96 14.33
C GLY A 626 3.86 16.31 14.65
N ALA A 627 4.74 15.31 14.63
CA ALA A 627 6.15 15.50 14.91
C ALA A 627 6.89 16.21 13.78
N LYS A 628 6.27 16.41 12.61
CA LYS A 628 6.87 17.01 11.41
C LYS A 628 8.23 16.38 11.08
N ALA A 629 8.34 15.08 11.33
CA ALA A 629 9.53 14.31 11.08
C ALA A 629 9.66 14.02 9.59
N ASP A 630 10.82 14.30 9.05
CA ASP A 630 11.21 14.03 7.68
C ASP A 630 12.26 12.90 7.57
N ARG A 631 12.97 12.60 8.67
CA ARG A 631 13.96 11.53 8.78
C ARG A 631 14.19 11.08 10.21
N MET A 632 14.57 9.81 10.36
CA MET A 632 14.78 9.18 11.66
C MET A 632 15.79 8.03 11.58
N MET A 633 16.39 7.70 12.72
CA MET A 633 17.24 6.53 12.91
C MET A 633 16.49 5.51 13.78
N SER A 634 16.26 4.30 13.28
CA SER A 634 15.61 3.22 14.03
C SER A 634 16.64 2.30 14.67
N PHE A 635 16.57 2.10 15.98
CA PHE A 635 17.54 1.31 16.73
C PHE A 635 17.20 -0.17 16.81
N GLY A 636 15.97 -0.55 16.46
CA GLY A 636 15.51 -1.94 16.42
C GLY A 636 14.36 -2.19 17.38
N GLN A 637 14.17 -3.46 17.73
CA GLN A 637 13.06 -3.92 18.55
C GLN A 637 13.16 -3.34 19.97
N PHE A 638 12.05 -2.78 20.45
CA PHE A 638 11.90 -2.30 21.81
C PHE A 638 10.63 -2.91 22.42
N GLY A 639 10.85 -3.88 23.31
CA GLY A 639 9.79 -4.71 23.87
C GLY A 639 9.16 -5.64 22.83
N GLU A 640 8.03 -6.22 23.19
CA GLU A 640 7.29 -7.11 22.29
C GLU A 640 6.60 -6.27 21.20
N GLY A 641 7.14 -6.29 19.98
CA GLY A 641 6.51 -5.71 18.78
C GLY A 641 6.82 -4.24 18.47
N GLY A 642 7.31 -3.46 19.43
CA GLY A 642 7.67 -2.06 19.24
C GLY A 642 9.00 -1.86 18.53
N THR A 643 9.16 -0.74 17.81
CA THR A 643 10.46 -0.27 17.30
C THR A 643 10.78 1.08 17.92
N ILE A 644 11.93 1.22 18.56
CA ILE A 644 12.39 2.54 19.04
C ILE A 644 13.25 3.23 17.99
N SER A 645 13.00 4.52 17.81
CA SER A 645 13.69 5.37 16.85
C SER A 645 13.95 6.75 17.42
N LYS A 646 14.89 7.48 16.82
CA LYS A 646 15.19 8.88 17.13
C LYS A 646 14.95 9.76 15.92
N ILE A 647 14.24 10.87 16.12
CA ILE A 647 13.98 11.84 15.06
C ILE A 647 15.27 12.62 14.77
N GLU A 648 15.72 12.55 13.52
CA GLU A 648 16.96 13.19 13.04
C GLU A 648 16.70 14.40 12.14
N SER A 649 15.44 14.82 12.05
CA SER A 649 14.98 15.99 11.31
C SER A 649 15.67 17.27 11.75
N THR A 650 16.10 18.09 10.80
CA THR A 650 16.77 19.38 11.05
C THR A 650 15.78 20.51 11.24
N THR A 651 14.56 20.36 10.72
CA THR A 651 13.50 21.38 10.71
C THR A 651 12.39 21.14 11.75
N SER A 652 12.46 20.05 12.51
CA SER A 652 11.44 19.69 13.50
C SER A 652 11.89 20.01 14.92
N GLU A 653 10.96 20.53 15.73
CA GLU A 653 11.15 20.72 17.18
C GLU A 653 11.31 19.39 17.93
N TRP A 654 10.91 18.28 17.30
CA TRP A 654 11.10 16.92 17.81
C TRP A 654 12.51 16.36 17.53
N ARG A 655 13.43 17.16 16.96
CA ARG A 655 14.81 16.74 16.73
C ARG A 655 15.43 16.16 18.01
N GLY A 656 15.99 14.96 17.89
CA GLY A 656 16.64 14.24 18.98
C GLY A 656 15.70 13.54 19.97
N LYS A 657 14.38 13.67 19.81
CA LYS A 657 13.39 12.98 20.62
C LYS A 657 13.19 11.54 20.15
N HIS A 658 12.76 10.67 21.07
CA HIS A 658 12.55 9.26 20.78
C HIS A 658 11.11 9.00 20.37
N VAL A 659 10.90 8.07 19.45
CA VAL A 659 9.58 7.60 19.06
C VAL A 659 9.56 6.09 19.08
N VAL A 660 8.56 5.52 19.75
CA VAL A 660 8.26 4.09 19.71
C VAL A 660 7.11 3.86 18.74
N LEU A 661 7.40 3.22 17.61
CA LEU A 661 6.42 2.85 16.59
C LEU A 661 5.90 1.45 16.89
N TYR A 662 4.60 1.34 17.14
CA TYR A 662 3.98 0.09 17.56
C TYR A 662 2.88 -0.36 16.57
N PRO A 663 3.05 -1.48 15.85
CA PRO A 663 2.06 -1.97 14.89
C PRO A 663 0.68 -2.28 15.51
N GLY A 664 -0.37 -2.28 14.68
CA GLY A 664 -1.75 -2.50 15.15
C GLY A 664 -2.03 -3.88 15.78
N ASN A 665 -1.36 -4.93 15.31
CA ASN A 665 -1.74 -6.34 15.54
C ASN A 665 -0.62 -7.19 16.15
N VAL A 666 0.27 -6.59 16.94
CA VAL A 666 1.40 -7.28 17.57
C VAL A 666 1.30 -7.15 19.08
N GLY A 667 1.82 -8.15 19.80
CA GLY A 667 1.91 -8.19 21.25
C GLY A 667 0.70 -8.79 21.96
N THR A 668 0.81 -8.80 23.28
CA THR A 668 -0.21 -9.17 24.27
C THR A 668 -0.89 -7.92 24.84
N SER A 669 -1.83 -8.09 25.78
CA SER A 669 -2.44 -6.97 26.51
C SER A 669 -1.41 -6.13 27.28
N ASP A 670 -0.29 -6.72 27.69
CA ASP A 670 0.64 -6.10 28.63
C ASP A 670 1.90 -5.51 27.95
N SER A 671 2.07 -5.76 26.64
CA SER A 671 3.28 -5.37 25.90
C SER A 671 3.54 -3.86 25.93
N ILE A 672 2.50 -3.03 25.75
CA ILE A 672 2.68 -1.56 25.75
C ILE A 672 2.99 -1.07 27.17
N ALA A 673 2.34 -1.62 28.20
CA ALA A 673 2.62 -1.26 29.58
C ALA A 673 4.09 -1.58 29.94
N SER A 674 4.61 -2.72 29.49
CA SER A 674 6.01 -3.13 29.68
C SER A 674 7.01 -2.20 28.98
N ILE A 675 6.66 -1.73 27.77
CA ILE A 675 7.45 -0.73 27.03
C ILE A 675 7.50 0.60 27.79
N VAL A 676 6.35 1.07 28.26
CA VAL A 676 6.24 2.32 29.03
C VAL A 676 7.04 2.21 30.34
N GLU A 677 6.93 1.09 31.04
CA GLU A 677 7.73 0.83 32.25
C GLU A 677 9.23 0.88 31.96
N SER A 678 9.67 0.30 30.83
CA SER A 678 11.07 0.36 30.42
C SER A 678 11.54 1.79 30.14
N LEU A 679 10.71 2.61 29.50
CA LEU A 679 11.01 4.03 29.23
C LEU A 679 11.07 4.86 30.53
N VAL A 680 10.12 4.65 31.43
CA VAL A 680 10.05 5.36 32.72
C VAL A 680 11.17 4.94 33.67
N GLY A 681 11.44 3.63 33.77
CA GLY A 681 12.44 3.05 34.66
C GLY A 681 13.86 3.54 34.37
N HIS A 682 14.21 3.72 33.09
CA HIS A 682 15.51 4.26 32.70
C HIS A 682 15.68 5.76 33.04
N GLY A 683 14.62 6.55 33.02
CA GLY A 683 14.69 7.97 33.37
C GLY A 683 14.92 8.25 34.86
N ASN A 684 14.53 7.31 35.73
CA ASN A 684 14.63 7.48 37.18
C ASN A 684 16.02 7.22 37.75
N SER A 685 16.88 6.48 37.05
CA SER A 685 18.27 6.27 37.47
C SER A 685 19.15 7.51 37.26
N ALA A 686 18.69 8.49 36.47
CA ALA A 686 19.39 9.73 36.17
C ALA A 686 18.91 10.95 36.99
N SER A 687 17.79 10.86 37.72
CA SER A 687 17.22 11.99 38.47
C SER A 687 16.34 11.54 39.63
N THR A 688 16.85 11.60 40.86
CA THR A 688 16.06 11.34 42.09
C THR A 688 15.76 12.64 42.84
N THR A 689 14.61 13.24 42.54
CA THR A 689 13.74 13.91 43.52
C THR A 689 12.30 13.71 43.08
N LEU A 690 11.58 12.82 43.80
CA LEU A 690 10.17 12.48 43.55
C LEU A 690 9.25 13.47 44.29
N ARG A 691 8.23 13.99 43.59
CA ARG A 691 7.02 14.53 44.23
C ARG A 691 5.84 13.64 43.85
N ASP A 692 5.07 13.33 44.87
CA ASP A 692 3.85 12.53 44.88
C ASP A 692 2.69 13.45 44.46
N THR A 693 2.08 13.21 43.30
CA THR A 693 0.87 13.94 42.88
C THR A 693 -0.08 12.97 42.21
N THR A 694 -1.26 12.82 42.81
CA THR A 694 -2.44 12.14 42.27
C THR A 694 -3.12 13.02 41.21
N ALA A 695 -3.71 12.38 40.19
CA ALA A 695 -4.26 13.08 39.03
C ALA A 695 -5.50 13.92 39.39
N PRO A 696 -5.69 15.11 38.80
CA PRO A 696 -6.95 15.85 38.92
C PRO A 696 -8.08 15.14 38.14
N PRO A 697 -9.33 15.20 38.63
CA PRO A 697 -10.45 14.43 38.06
C PRO A 697 -10.80 14.83 36.61
N ILE A 698 -11.45 13.86 35.93
CA ILE A 698 -11.78 13.73 34.49
C ILE A 698 -12.57 14.91 33.93
#